data_AF-A0A1V5ZNM7-F1
#
_entry.id   AF-A0A1V5ZNM7-F1
#
_cell.length_a   1.000
_cell.length_b   1.000
_cell.length_c   1.000
_cell.angle_alpha   90.00
_cell.angle_beta   90.00
_cell.angle_gamma   90.00
#
_symmetry.space_group_name_H-M   'P 1'
#
loop_
_entity.id
_entity.type
_entity.pdbx_description
1 polymer ?
#
loop_
_entity_poly.entity_id
_entity_poly.type
_entity_poly.pdbx_seq_one_letter_code
_entity_poly.pdbx_strand_id
1 'polypeptide(L)'
;MSDNFPLMSTQIYNSREQIRRQLTEYIKEYLDLQDVDLTKTSFVSYIINVLSSQTSNLLFYTSSVYREFFLTLAQLPESVLNLASFIGYSASEATHSNANVLIRIPFGFEDSLVEFSIPEGFKFFANEIVFSTYYTTNIRVFNNSSASVTLTTENKVYNIPVNIDTTTDMEFSIILPLRQYTENIQEFQIDGDLRKYQFVNLDVPVSGKVSGIKVEIREPDSTAWEEFQRFSSIYLMSSTDTGYVARRSYDGIKIYFGNGLIGKQPKANATVKVTIRETLGADGNVIAGAINRGERIYTTTITGKTQILNYFVLNISPASGGKNEETIDETRRNAIDNLTSRNRLVSENDYNVIKTIIPNAPILESSIPILKRSDLKINEIQIFTIMTYSNDAVPTRNIKTIFPLGTTFIPKNTIIEVDGEEYYTLFDMTLDTESYFGEGISSVFDHFHRYLTGQGKTLNAGFNYVIGSNSIELYRNGILLNKINYYGSLEYGDYLENSASTIYLKNISPVNGDIFQFRLSLSTNYDTLKLLSGIETESNSITITEFQLSRVMDIKVFLNGKILIENINYEIDYTNNILNFTPGLLNVDDVVRVRMLDIPEVLKFSHVVTNTDMLTKLISLPNNYNVGDDSLEVYKNGVFMTKMRSVENYNGLYGHYYEISQNQILFKDGVLSLGDVLYFKINTDIADMRHLTNDYIEYSYILSELQVIPNLTSTYDIETDLICDRIEITRDGAHIIFDLFYYTDAEDYENYSCTMAIVESEQLVNMTNIPGEKKFRYIFNNYLDIPEKELTYNFTIANISELIVSYSAKIIVRQSLNMMSNVKILDSEINAYDIPVIKKSFYDSVDIKDFESLTLQSIISEMEFINYRMLTDFINLKLANTTGTMYTMQHNTVSKQAVKDLILELPTEIIAGERFIVKDCAEGPLEIYKNKIIEWSGSFWNIQDPLTNDIIMVTELGKKVIFNGFKWVIPIYELPIQIELEVVKQRNYSGNIIELSNNIKDVLIESFSPQFGLNKDLRRSEIIKTVQNIDGVDFCHLIKPESDIFFKFDLNLLQEEELLEYTPAYIHFSEENITVRMV
;
A
#
# COMPACT_ATOMS: atom_id res chain seq x y z
N MET A 1 -43.71 -11.44 -49.04
CA MET A 1 -44.41 -11.50 -47.75
C MET A 1 -43.38 -11.86 -46.69
N SER A 2 -42.64 -10.84 -46.26
CA SER A 2 -41.70 -10.89 -45.15
C SER A 2 -41.88 -9.54 -44.49
N ASP A 3 -42.68 -9.49 -43.43
CA ASP A 3 -42.71 -8.43 -42.42
C ASP A 3 -43.92 -8.71 -41.51
N ASN A 4 -43.63 -8.87 -40.22
CA ASN A 4 -44.51 -9.12 -39.06
C ASN A 4 -44.29 -10.48 -38.36
N PHE A 5 -43.04 -10.79 -38.01
CA PHE A 5 -42.81 -11.50 -36.75
C PHE A 5 -42.70 -10.45 -35.64
N PRO A 6 -43.72 -10.28 -34.78
CA PRO A 6 -43.57 -9.44 -33.60
C PRO A 6 -42.46 -10.05 -32.72
N LEU A 7 -41.59 -9.19 -32.20
CA LEU A 7 -40.54 -9.52 -31.25
C LEU A 7 -41.08 -10.46 -30.16
N MET A 8 -40.69 -11.73 -30.23
CA MET A 8 -41.09 -12.82 -29.31
C MET A 8 -40.51 -12.69 -27.88
N SER A 9 -40.01 -11.52 -27.48
CA SER A 9 -39.25 -11.36 -26.22
C SER A 9 -40.07 -10.89 -25.02
N THR A 10 -41.29 -10.36 -25.19
CA THR A 10 -42.07 -9.80 -24.06
C THR A 10 -43.31 -10.61 -23.67
N GLN A 11 -43.72 -11.58 -24.48
CA GLN A 11 -44.72 -12.57 -24.09
C GLN A 11 -44.00 -13.87 -23.73
N ILE A 12 -43.31 -13.88 -22.60
CA ILE A 12 -43.05 -15.15 -21.92
C ILE A 12 -44.42 -15.81 -21.76
N TYR A 13 -44.56 -17.03 -22.26
CA TYR A 13 -45.80 -17.80 -22.21
C TYR A 13 -46.20 -18.00 -20.75
N ASN A 14 -47.02 -17.08 -20.23
CA ASN A 14 -47.29 -16.96 -18.80
C ASN A 14 -48.11 -18.13 -18.24
N SER A 15 -48.61 -19.03 -19.09
CA SER A 15 -49.28 -20.25 -18.63
C SER A 15 -49.29 -21.36 -19.67
N ARG A 16 -49.23 -22.61 -19.18
CA ARG A 16 -49.48 -23.83 -19.96
C ARG A 16 -50.76 -23.73 -20.80
N GLU A 17 -51.82 -23.14 -20.25
CA GLU A 17 -53.10 -22.98 -20.95
C GLU A 17 -53.03 -22.09 -22.18
N GLN A 18 -52.19 -21.05 -22.17
CA GLN A 18 -51.96 -20.23 -23.36
C GLN A 18 -51.20 -20.99 -24.44
N ILE A 19 -50.18 -21.76 -24.07
CA ILE A 19 -49.45 -22.65 -24.99
C ILE A 19 -50.41 -23.68 -25.58
N ARG A 20 -51.26 -24.29 -24.74
CA ARG A 20 -52.26 -25.26 -25.16
C ARG A 20 -53.25 -24.66 -26.16
N ARG A 21 -53.74 -23.45 -25.89
CA ARG A 21 -54.66 -22.74 -26.79
C ARG A 21 -54.02 -22.47 -28.15
N GLN A 22 -52.79 -21.94 -28.17
CA GLN A 22 -52.09 -21.67 -29.42
C GLN A 22 -51.75 -22.93 -30.20
N LEU A 23 -51.27 -23.99 -29.55
CA LEU A 23 -51.06 -25.29 -30.21
C LEU A 23 -52.36 -25.82 -30.81
N THR A 24 -53.48 -25.63 -30.12
CA THR A 24 -54.80 -26.00 -30.64
C THR A 24 -55.17 -25.16 -31.87
N GLU A 25 -54.94 -23.84 -31.83
CA GLU A 25 -55.17 -22.92 -32.96
C GLU A 25 -54.29 -23.29 -34.17
N TYR A 26 -52.99 -23.52 -33.97
CA TYR A 26 -52.06 -23.94 -35.01
C TYR A 26 -52.45 -25.28 -35.64
N ILE A 27 -52.88 -26.26 -34.85
CA ILE A 27 -53.34 -27.55 -35.38
C ILE A 27 -54.63 -27.40 -36.17
N LYS A 28 -55.57 -26.55 -35.71
CA LYS A 28 -56.81 -26.26 -36.45
C LYS A 28 -56.52 -25.59 -37.79
N GLU A 29 -55.57 -24.67 -37.83
CA GLU A 29 -55.14 -23.99 -39.06
C GLU A 29 -54.41 -24.95 -39.99
N TYR A 30 -53.43 -25.71 -39.48
CA TYR A 30 -52.59 -26.62 -40.28
C TYR A 30 -53.37 -27.80 -40.88
N LEU A 31 -54.33 -28.35 -40.13
CA LEU A 31 -55.15 -29.49 -40.57
C LEU A 31 -56.48 -29.07 -41.21
N ASP A 32 -56.73 -27.77 -41.34
CA ASP A 32 -57.98 -27.19 -41.86
C ASP A 32 -59.24 -27.69 -41.09
N LEU A 33 -59.12 -27.79 -39.77
CA LEU A 33 -60.15 -28.32 -38.85
C LEU A 33 -60.86 -27.19 -38.07
N GLN A 34 -61.25 -26.13 -38.77
CA GLN A 34 -61.80 -24.91 -38.13
C GLN A 34 -63.08 -25.19 -37.31
N ASP A 35 -63.92 -26.12 -37.78
CA ASP A 35 -65.21 -26.46 -37.16
C ASP A 35 -65.13 -27.56 -36.08
N VAL A 36 -63.95 -28.17 -35.85
CA VAL A 36 -63.80 -29.29 -34.91
C VAL A 36 -63.38 -28.79 -33.53
N ASP A 37 -64.12 -29.19 -32.50
CA ASP A 37 -63.75 -28.95 -31.10
C ASP A 37 -62.71 -29.98 -30.62
N LEU A 38 -61.44 -29.70 -30.91
CA LEU A 38 -60.30 -30.53 -30.51
C LEU A 38 -60.12 -30.65 -29.00
N THR A 39 -60.80 -29.82 -28.18
CA THR A 39 -60.74 -29.93 -26.72
C THR A 39 -61.53 -31.14 -26.19
N LYS A 40 -62.54 -31.60 -26.93
CA LYS A 40 -63.44 -32.70 -26.57
C LYS A 40 -62.98 -34.07 -27.09
N THR A 41 -62.07 -34.13 -28.05
CA THR A 41 -61.53 -35.38 -28.60
C THR A 41 -60.42 -35.95 -27.70
N SER A 42 -60.66 -37.10 -27.07
CA SER A 42 -59.80 -37.66 -26.00
C SER A 42 -58.32 -37.83 -26.40
N PHE A 43 -58.02 -38.38 -27.59
CA PHE A 43 -56.63 -38.69 -27.97
C PHE A 43 -55.84 -37.45 -28.43
N VAL A 44 -56.40 -36.61 -29.30
CA VAL A 44 -55.74 -35.39 -29.79
C VAL A 44 -55.60 -34.35 -28.68
N SER A 45 -56.63 -34.18 -27.83
CA SER A 45 -56.55 -33.32 -26.64
C SER A 45 -55.46 -33.79 -25.68
N TYR A 46 -55.31 -35.10 -25.49
CA TYR A 46 -54.21 -35.67 -24.69
C TYR A 46 -52.83 -35.37 -25.30
N ILE A 47 -52.63 -35.54 -26.61
CA ILE A 47 -51.36 -35.20 -27.28
C ILE A 47 -51.06 -33.71 -27.14
N ILE A 48 -52.04 -32.83 -27.37
CA ILE A 48 -51.89 -31.37 -27.22
C ILE A 48 -51.52 -31.03 -25.77
N ASN A 49 -52.09 -31.72 -24.79
CA ASN A 49 -51.77 -31.53 -23.37
C ASN A 49 -50.34 -31.97 -23.02
N VAL A 50 -49.85 -33.06 -23.61
CA VAL A 50 -48.47 -33.54 -23.44
C VAL A 50 -47.48 -32.59 -24.10
N LEU A 51 -47.73 -32.20 -25.37
CA LEU A 51 -46.90 -31.24 -26.09
C LEU A 51 -46.86 -29.88 -25.39
N SER A 52 -48.01 -29.37 -24.95
CA SER A 52 -48.09 -28.13 -24.16
C SER A 52 -47.26 -28.21 -22.87
N SER A 53 -47.31 -29.35 -22.17
CA SER A 53 -46.48 -29.56 -20.96
C SER A 53 -44.99 -29.62 -21.30
N GLN A 54 -44.61 -30.34 -22.36
CA GLN A 54 -43.22 -30.44 -22.81
C GLN A 54 -42.68 -29.07 -23.25
N THR A 55 -43.44 -28.31 -24.03
CA THR A 55 -43.07 -26.95 -24.48
C THR A 55 -42.95 -26.00 -23.29
N SER A 56 -43.87 -26.06 -22.33
CA SER A 56 -43.80 -25.26 -21.10
C SER A 56 -42.51 -25.56 -20.31
N ASN A 57 -42.17 -26.84 -20.16
CA ASN A 57 -40.94 -27.25 -19.48
C ASN A 57 -39.69 -26.80 -20.25
N LEU A 58 -39.66 -27.00 -21.57
CA LEU A 58 -38.53 -26.59 -22.40
C LEU A 58 -38.30 -25.08 -22.34
N LEU A 59 -39.37 -24.28 -22.44
CA LEU A 59 -39.28 -22.81 -22.33
C LEU A 59 -38.75 -22.38 -20.96
N PHE A 60 -39.21 -23.02 -19.88
CA PHE A 60 -38.69 -22.78 -18.54
C PHE A 60 -37.19 -23.10 -18.46
N TYR A 61 -36.75 -24.25 -18.97
CA TYR A 61 -35.34 -24.63 -18.96
C TYR A 61 -34.49 -23.71 -19.84
N THR A 62 -34.93 -23.35 -21.05
CA THR A 62 -34.20 -22.42 -21.93
C THR A 62 -34.08 -21.03 -21.31
N SER A 63 -35.15 -20.52 -20.70
CA SER A 63 -35.11 -19.23 -20.00
C SER A 63 -34.19 -19.27 -18.77
N SER A 64 -34.19 -20.38 -18.04
CA SER A 64 -33.30 -20.57 -16.89
C SER A 64 -31.84 -20.63 -17.35
N VAL A 65 -31.51 -21.48 -18.34
CA VAL A 65 -30.17 -21.54 -18.94
C VAL A 65 -29.72 -20.17 -19.46
N TYR A 66 -30.61 -19.40 -20.10
CA TYR A 66 -30.30 -18.06 -20.55
C TYR A 66 -29.91 -17.11 -19.41
N ARG A 67 -30.65 -17.15 -18.28
CA ARG A 67 -30.29 -16.34 -17.09
C ARG A 67 -28.95 -16.78 -16.49
N GLU A 68 -28.70 -18.09 -16.44
CA GLU A 68 -27.47 -18.67 -15.90
C GLU A 68 -26.20 -18.35 -16.71
N PHE A 69 -26.32 -17.87 -17.95
CA PHE A 69 -25.16 -17.39 -18.74
C PHE A 69 -24.66 -16.01 -18.33
N PHE A 70 -25.48 -15.19 -17.67
CA PHE A 70 -25.10 -13.83 -17.28
C PHE A 70 -24.83 -13.77 -15.79
N LEU A 71 -23.63 -13.34 -15.41
CA LEU A 71 -23.20 -13.30 -14.00
C LEU A 71 -24.16 -12.49 -13.10
N THR A 72 -24.77 -11.44 -13.64
CA THR A 72 -25.75 -10.58 -12.94
C THR A 72 -27.12 -11.22 -12.75
N LEU A 73 -27.49 -12.20 -13.58
CA LEU A 73 -28.80 -12.88 -13.56
C LEU A 73 -28.72 -14.32 -13.04
N ALA A 74 -27.53 -14.90 -13.01
CA ALA A 74 -27.29 -16.26 -12.55
C ALA A 74 -27.70 -16.42 -11.07
N GLN A 75 -28.52 -17.44 -10.83
CA GLN A 75 -29.02 -17.79 -9.51
C GLN A 75 -28.34 -19.04 -8.97
N LEU A 76 -27.90 -19.95 -9.84
CA LEU A 76 -27.20 -21.14 -9.38
C LEU A 76 -25.79 -20.76 -8.92
N PRO A 77 -25.37 -21.21 -7.72
CA PRO A 77 -24.04 -20.91 -7.18
C PRO A 77 -22.91 -21.38 -8.10
N GLU A 78 -23.07 -22.56 -8.71
CA GLU A 78 -22.10 -23.13 -9.64
C GLU A 78 -21.92 -22.25 -10.89
N SER A 79 -23.00 -21.67 -11.43
CA SER A 79 -22.92 -20.74 -12.55
C SER A 79 -22.13 -19.49 -12.17
N VAL A 80 -22.41 -18.90 -11.00
CA VAL A 80 -21.73 -17.68 -10.51
C VAL A 80 -20.24 -17.95 -10.32
N LEU A 81 -19.85 -19.03 -9.64
CA LEU A 81 -18.46 -19.41 -9.41
C LEU A 81 -17.71 -19.69 -10.73
N ASN A 82 -18.35 -20.38 -11.67
CA ASN A 82 -17.74 -20.67 -12.98
C ASN A 82 -17.59 -19.42 -13.84
N LEU A 83 -18.61 -18.54 -13.86
CA LEU A 83 -18.55 -17.28 -14.60
C LEU A 83 -17.54 -16.30 -13.99
N ALA A 84 -17.45 -16.22 -12.67
CA ALA A 84 -16.42 -15.46 -11.95
C ALA A 84 -15.02 -15.98 -12.32
N SER A 85 -14.83 -17.31 -12.27
CA SER A 85 -13.57 -17.95 -12.67
C SER A 85 -13.22 -17.69 -14.14
N PHE A 86 -14.23 -17.63 -15.01
CA PHE A 86 -14.05 -17.35 -16.44
C PHE A 86 -13.52 -15.94 -16.69
N ILE A 87 -13.94 -14.95 -15.89
CA ILE A 87 -13.43 -13.57 -15.97
C ILE A 87 -12.16 -13.35 -15.15
N GLY A 88 -11.56 -14.43 -14.61
CA GLY A 88 -10.29 -14.40 -13.91
C GLY A 88 -10.38 -14.20 -12.39
N TYR A 89 -11.58 -14.17 -11.83
CA TYR A 89 -11.80 -14.01 -10.39
C TYR A 89 -12.07 -15.36 -9.72
N SER A 90 -11.34 -15.66 -8.64
CA SER A 90 -11.61 -16.83 -7.80
C SER A 90 -12.09 -16.35 -6.43
N ALA A 91 -13.21 -16.90 -5.95
CA ALA A 91 -13.73 -16.59 -4.62
C ALA A 91 -12.70 -16.94 -3.55
N SER A 92 -12.57 -16.08 -2.53
CA SER A 92 -11.67 -16.37 -1.41
C SER A 92 -12.15 -17.56 -0.57
N GLU A 93 -11.17 -18.38 -0.17
CA GLU A 93 -11.36 -19.49 0.75
C GLU A 93 -11.51 -18.98 2.19
N ALA A 94 -12.12 -19.78 3.06
CA ALA A 94 -12.26 -19.42 4.46
C ALA A 94 -10.90 -19.44 5.17
N THR A 95 -10.67 -18.49 6.08
CA THR A 95 -9.46 -18.48 6.90
C THR A 95 -9.72 -19.15 8.25
N HIS A 96 -8.74 -19.91 8.75
CA HIS A 96 -8.84 -20.55 10.06
C HIS A 96 -8.43 -19.60 11.18
N SER A 97 -9.00 -19.77 12.38
CA SER A 97 -8.49 -19.09 13.57
C SER A 97 -7.17 -19.72 14.03
N ASN A 98 -6.29 -18.90 14.59
CA ASN A 98 -5.02 -19.30 15.19
C ASN A 98 -5.10 -19.11 16.70
N ALA A 99 -4.50 -20.03 17.46
CA ALA A 99 -4.46 -19.94 18.92
C ALA A 99 -3.13 -20.47 19.44
N ASN A 100 -2.64 -19.91 20.55
CA ASN A 100 -1.52 -20.47 21.30
C ASN A 100 -2.04 -21.10 22.59
N VAL A 101 -1.71 -22.37 22.82
CA VAL A 101 -2.08 -23.08 24.06
C VAL A 101 -0.88 -23.31 24.95
N LEU A 102 -1.02 -22.98 26.22
CA LEU A 102 -0.13 -23.39 27.29
C LEU A 102 -0.49 -24.82 27.70
N ILE A 103 0.47 -25.73 27.56
CA ILE A 103 0.38 -27.10 28.05
C ILE A 103 1.27 -27.21 29.28
N ARG A 104 0.76 -27.80 30.36
CA ARG A 104 1.53 -28.11 31.58
C ARG A 104 1.50 -29.61 31.83
N ILE A 105 2.67 -30.19 32.09
CA ILE A 105 2.85 -31.62 32.29
C ILE A 105 3.60 -31.81 33.63
N PRO A 106 2.99 -32.49 34.61
CA PRO A 106 3.64 -32.76 35.88
C PRO A 106 4.78 -33.78 35.69
N PHE A 107 5.88 -33.57 36.41
CA PHE A 107 6.90 -34.58 36.60
C PHE A 107 6.40 -35.68 37.56
N GLY A 108 7.01 -36.87 37.49
CA GLY A 108 6.57 -38.06 38.23
C GLY A 108 6.62 -39.35 37.41
N PHE A 109 7.42 -39.38 36.35
CA PHE A 109 7.62 -40.54 35.48
C PHE A 109 8.40 -41.65 36.20
N GLU A 110 8.05 -42.92 35.93
CA GLU A 110 8.73 -44.09 36.51
C GLU A 110 10.19 -44.23 36.01
N ASP A 111 10.43 -43.89 34.75
CA ASP A 111 11.72 -44.05 34.08
C ASP A 111 12.53 -42.74 34.08
N SER A 112 13.86 -42.88 34.03
CA SER A 112 14.80 -41.75 33.97
C SER A 112 14.85 -41.03 32.62
N LEU A 113 14.41 -41.70 31.55
CA LEU A 113 14.25 -41.13 30.22
C LEU A 113 12.87 -41.52 29.70
N VAL A 114 12.05 -40.53 29.38
CA VAL A 114 10.73 -40.74 28.81
C VAL A 114 10.59 -39.98 27.52
N GLU A 115 10.14 -40.67 26.48
CA GLU A 115 9.86 -40.09 25.17
C GLU A 115 8.38 -40.27 24.82
N PHE A 116 7.77 -39.21 24.31
CA PHE A 116 6.43 -39.23 23.75
C PHE A 116 6.27 -38.11 22.73
N SER A 117 5.25 -38.21 21.87
CA SER A 117 4.98 -37.18 20.88
C SER A 117 3.50 -36.80 20.82
N ILE A 118 3.27 -35.54 20.49
CA ILE A 118 1.99 -34.99 20.09
C ILE A 118 2.06 -34.91 18.56
N PRO A 119 1.47 -35.86 17.81
CA PRO A 119 1.59 -35.90 16.37
C PRO A 119 0.97 -34.67 15.70
N GLU A 120 1.34 -34.43 14.44
CA GLU A 120 0.57 -33.53 13.57
C GLU A 120 -0.89 -34.04 13.46
N GLY A 121 -1.85 -33.11 13.50
CA GLY A 121 -3.28 -33.42 13.50
C GLY A 121 -3.86 -33.79 14.87
N PHE A 122 -3.07 -33.69 15.95
CA PHE A 122 -3.55 -33.90 17.32
C PHE A 122 -4.56 -32.83 17.73
N LYS A 123 -5.66 -33.24 18.37
CA LYS A 123 -6.83 -32.37 18.56
C LYS A 123 -6.93 -31.80 19.99
N PHE A 124 -7.21 -30.51 20.05
CA PHE A 124 -7.63 -29.76 21.22
C PHE A 124 -9.05 -29.24 21.03
N PHE A 125 -9.76 -29.02 22.13
CA PHE A 125 -11.19 -28.74 22.11
C PHE A 125 -11.54 -27.51 22.95
N ALA A 126 -12.34 -26.63 22.36
CA ALA A 126 -13.14 -25.62 23.03
C ALA A 126 -14.62 -25.99 22.86
N ASN A 127 -15.21 -26.63 23.88
CA ASN A 127 -16.52 -27.28 23.77
C ASN A 127 -16.59 -28.30 22.62
N GLU A 128 -17.29 -27.97 21.53
CA GLU A 128 -17.42 -28.79 20.31
C GLU A 128 -16.46 -28.35 19.19
N ILE A 129 -15.77 -27.22 19.34
CA ILE A 129 -14.84 -26.67 18.34
C ILE A 129 -13.49 -27.38 18.44
N VAL A 130 -13.00 -27.87 17.31
CA VAL A 130 -11.73 -28.60 17.19
C VAL A 130 -10.61 -27.68 16.68
N PHE A 131 -9.49 -27.73 17.38
CA PHE A 131 -8.22 -27.12 17.01
C PHE A 131 -7.19 -28.22 16.81
N SER A 132 -6.44 -28.18 15.72
CA SER A 132 -5.47 -29.21 15.37
C SER A 132 -4.05 -28.65 15.41
N THR A 133 -3.11 -29.47 15.89
CA THR A 133 -1.69 -29.22 15.67
C THR A 133 -1.37 -29.40 14.19
N TYR A 134 -0.45 -28.59 13.68
CA TYR A 134 0.02 -28.66 12.29
C TYR A 134 1.51 -29.04 12.23
N TYR A 135 2.04 -29.51 13.36
CA TYR A 135 3.41 -29.93 13.56
C TYR A 135 3.42 -31.16 14.48
N THR A 136 4.39 -32.06 14.28
CA THR A 136 4.63 -33.16 15.22
C THR A 136 5.53 -32.68 16.35
N THR A 137 5.05 -32.66 17.58
CA THR A 137 5.84 -32.27 18.76
C THR A 137 6.43 -33.51 19.43
N ASN A 138 7.74 -33.71 19.40
CA ASN A 138 8.43 -34.74 20.18
C ASN A 138 8.93 -34.16 21.51
N ILE A 139 8.67 -34.88 22.59
CA ILE A 139 8.97 -34.46 23.96
C ILE A 139 9.83 -35.55 24.61
N ARG A 140 11.01 -35.14 25.10
CA ARG A 140 11.95 -35.97 25.85
C ARG A 140 12.06 -35.44 27.27
N VAL A 141 11.82 -36.27 28.26
CA VAL A 141 11.93 -35.92 29.68
C VAL A 141 13.10 -36.66 30.30
N PHE A 142 13.96 -35.93 31.01
CA PHE A 142 15.16 -36.46 31.65
C PHE A 142 15.08 -36.33 33.18
N ASN A 143 15.27 -37.45 33.87
CA ASN A 143 15.40 -37.58 35.33
C ASN A 143 14.32 -36.86 36.14
N ASN A 144 13.11 -36.67 35.60
CA ASN A 144 12.05 -35.87 36.21
C ASN A 144 12.49 -34.43 36.61
N SER A 145 13.52 -33.89 35.95
CA SER A 145 14.10 -32.59 36.30
C SER A 145 14.23 -31.64 35.11
N SER A 146 14.26 -32.18 33.89
CA SER A 146 14.31 -31.39 32.66
C SER A 146 13.51 -32.04 31.54
N ALA A 147 13.09 -31.24 30.56
CA ALA A 147 12.44 -31.71 29.34
C ALA A 147 12.94 -30.92 28.12
N SER A 148 13.08 -31.61 27.00
CA SER A 148 13.39 -31.06 25.68
C SER A 148 12.19 -31.30 24.77
N VAL A 149 11.77 -30.26 24.04
CA VAL A 149 10.58 -30.31 23.19
C VAL A 149 10.93 -29.79 21.81
N THR A 150 10.62 -30.59 20.79
CA THR A 150 10.94 -30.32 19.39
C THR A 150 9.70 -30.44 18.52
N LEU A 151 9.40 -29.48 17.64
CA LEU A 151 8.41 -29.60 16.57
C LEU A 151 9.10 -30.14 15.33
N THR A 152 8.47 -31.05 14.60
CA THR A 152 8.97 -31.64 13.36
C THR A 152 7.93 -31.48 12.26
N THR A 153 8.35 -30.96 11.11
CA THR A 153 7.47 -30.71 9.94
C THR A 153 8.21 -30.99 8.65
N GLU A 154 7.79 -32.02 7.91
CA GLU A 154 8.19 -32.45 6.54
C GLU A 154 9.71 -32.55 6.20
N ASN A 155 10.62 -31.97 7.00
CA ASN A 155 12.10 -32.05 7.06
C ASN A 155 12.76 -31.01 8.03
N LYS A 156 11.98 -30.20 8.78
CA LYS A 156 12.51 -29.19 9.73
C LYS A 156 12.20 -29.54 11.17
N VAL A 157 13.16 -29.30 12.09
CA VAL A 157 12.99 -29.48 13.53
C VAL A 157 13.14 -28.13 14.25
N TYR A 158 12.17 -27.75 15.08
CA TYR A 158 12.15 -26.50 15.85
C TYR A 158 12.17 -26.81 17.34
N ASN A 159 13.07 -26.22 18.13
CA ASN A 159 13.04 -26.36 19.58
C ASN A 159 12.01 -25.41 20.18
N ILE A 160 11.19 -25.91 21.10
CA ILE A 160 10.23 -25.12 21.86
C ILE A 160 10.83 -24.84 23.24
N PRO A 161 10.89 -23.57 23.69
CA PRO A 161 11.33 -23.27 25.04
C PRO A 161 10.40 -23.92 26.07
N VAL A 162 11.01 -24.59 27.04
CA VAL A 162 10.32 -25.27 28.13
C VAL A 162 10.52 -24.46 29.41
N ASN A 163 9.42 -24.10 30.07
CA ASN A 163 9.47 -23.46 31.38
C ASN A 163 9.19 -24.49 32.48
N ILE A 164 10.09 -24.61 33.46
CA ILE A 164 10.01 -25.58 34.54
C ILE A 164 9.71 -24.86 35.87
N ASP A 165 8.59 -25.20 36.49
CA ASP A 165 8.25 -24.74 37.83
C ASP A 165 8.75 -25.75 38.87
N THR A 166 9.49 -25.27 39.87
CA THR A 166 10.11 -26.08 40.92
C THR A 166 9.52 -25.84 42.32
N THR A 167 8.46 -25.04 42.42
CA THR A 167 8.08 -24.42 43.71
C THR A 167 7.05 -25.19 44.53
N THR A 168 6.15 -25.98 43.92
CA THR A 168 5.08 -26.66 44.70
C THR A 168 4.63 -28.01 44.13
N ASP A 169 4.46 -28.12 42.81
CA ASP A 169 4.29 -29.36 42.06
C ASP A 169 5.28 -29.27 40.90
N MET A 170 6.30 -30.13 40.88
CA MET A 170 7.31 -30.07 39.82
C MET A 170 6.60 -30.35 38.49
N GLU A 171 6.49 -29.34 37.63
CA GLU A 171 5.87 -29.44 36.30
C GLU A 171 6.68 -28.67 35.28
N PHE A 172 6.56 -29.06 34.02
CA PHE A 172 7.09 -28.28 32.91
C PHE A 172 5.95 -27.82 32.00
N SER A 173 6.14 -26.67 31.38
CA SER A 173 5.15 -26.03 30.54
C SER A 173 5.73 -25.59 29.20
N ILE A 174 4.91 -25.72 28.16
CA ILE A 174 5.25 -25.38 26.78
C ILE A 174 4.09 -24.63 26.14
N ILE A 175 4.39 -23.78 25.16
CA ILE A 175 3.39 -23.11 24.34
C ILE A 175 3.37 -23.77 22.97
N LEU A 176 2.20 -24.27 22.56
CA LEU A 176 2.01 -24.85 21.23
C LEU A 176 1.04 -23.99 20.40
N PRO A 177 1.41 -23.67 19.14
CA PRO A 177 0.47 -23.02 18.24
C PRO A 177 -0.49 -24.04 17.64
N LEU A 178 -1.75 -23.65 17.53
CA LEU A 178 -2.85 -24.44 17.00
C LEU A 178 -3.56 -23.68 15.88
N ARG A 179 -4.17 -24.44 14.98
CA ARG A 179 -5.06 -23.90 13.94
C ARG A 179 -6.43 -24.55 14.03
N GLN A 180 -7.47 -23.76 13.79
CA GLN A 180 -8.84 -24.24 13.76
C GLN A 180 -9.16 -24.81 12.38
N TYR A 181 -8.79 -26.08 12.18
CA TYR A 181 -9.27 -26.86 11.05
C TYR A 181 -9.27 -28.35 11.38
N THR A 182 -9.99 -29.12 10.57
CA THR A 182 -9.93 -30.58 10.53
C THR A 182 -9.55 -31.03 9.13
N GLU A 183 -8.71 -32.06 9.03
CA GLU A 183 -8.34 -32.63 7.74
C GLU A 183 -9.31 -33.73 7.31
N ASN A 184 -9.79 -33.62 6.07
CA ASN A 184 -10.62 -34.61 5.40
C ASN A 184 -9.82 -35.16 4.20
N ILE A 185 -9.44 -36.43 4.27
CA ILE A 185 -8.61 -37.09 3.26
C ILE A 185 -9.50 -37.96 2.38
N GLN A 186 -9.46 -37.72 1.08
CA GLN A 186 -10.23 -38.47 0.08
C GLN A 186 -9.30 -38.99 -1.01
N GLU A 187 -9.48 -40.25 -1.42
CA GLU A 187 -8.71 -40.88 -2.49
C GLU A 187 -9.58 -41.15 -3.72
N PHE A 188 -9.05 -40.83 -4.90
CA PHE A 188 -9.69 -41.00 -6.20
C PHE A 188 -8.78 -41.82 -7.12
N GLN A 189 -9.37 -42.53 -8.08
CA GLN A 189 -8.63 -43.25 -9.12
C GLN A 189 -8.81 -42.55 -10.46
N ILE A 190 -7.72 -42.38 -11.20
CA ILE A 190 -7.76 -41.89 -12.57
C ILE A 190 -8.21 -43.01 -13.50
N ASP A 191 -9.10 -42.67 -14.43
CA ASP A 191 -9.65 -43.63 -15.39
C ASP A 191 -8.57 -44.40 -16.18
N GLY A 192 -8.77 -45.71 -16.27
CA GLY A 192 -7.83 -46.61 -16.95
C GLY A 192 -7.81 -46.47 -18.48
N ASP A 193 -8.78 -45.78 -19.07
CA ASP A 193 -8.89 -45.52 -20.51
C ASP A 193 -8.44 -44.10 -20.92
N LEU A 194 -7.81 -43.36 -19.99
CA LEU A 194 -7.28 -42.03 -20.23
C LEU A 194 -6.35 -41.98 -21.45
N ARG A 195 -6.67 -41.11 -22.41
CA ARG A 195 -5.87 -40.91 -23.61
C ARG A 195 -4.83 -39.81 -23.42
N LYS A 196 -3.73 -39.88 -24.18
CA LYS A 196 -2.75 -38.78 -24.23
C LYS A 196 -3.43 -37.47 -24.61
N TYR A 197 -3.09 -36.38 -23.93
CA TYR A 197 -3.61 -35.03 -24.16
C TYR A 197 -5.07 -34.80 -23.77
N GLN A 198 -5.71 -35.76 -23.11
CA GLN A 198 -7.04 -35.61 -22.53
C GLN A 198 -6.97 -34.91 -21.17
N PHE A 199 -7.80 -33.88 -20.96
CA PHE A 199 -7.91 -33.25 -19.64
C PHE A 199 -8.52 -34.22 -18.63
N VAL A 200 -7.92 -34.24 -17.45
CA VAL A 200 -8.41 -34.99 -16.29
C VAL A 200 -8.96 -33.98 -15.29
N ASN A 201 -10.17 -34.22 -14.80
CA ASN A 201 -10.72 -33.49 -13.68
C ASN A 201 -11.33 -34.44 -12.64
N LEU A 202 -11.39 -33.99 -11.39
CA LEU A 202 -11.96 -34.73 -10.27
C LEU A 202 -12.93 -33.83 -9.51
N ASP A 203 -14.09 -34.38 -9.19
CA ASP A 203 -15.07 -33.75 -8.30
C ASP A 203 -14.84 -34.24 -6.87
N VAL A 204 -14.41 -33.33 -6.00
CA VAL A 204 -14.10 -33.60 -4.60
C VAL A 204 -15.21 -33.00 -3.73
N PRO A 205 -16.12 -33.80 -3.17
CA PRO A 205 -17.21 -33.29 -2.34
C PRO A 205 -16.66 -32.72 -1.02
N VAL A 206 -17.20 -31.59 -0.58
CA VAL A 206 -16.81 -30.94 0.69
C VAL A 206 -18.05 -30.49 1.45
N SER A 207 -18.13 -30.85 2.72
CA SER A 207 -19.24 -30.46 3.61
C SER A 207 -18.96 -29.17 4.40
N GLY A 208 -17.70 -28.87 4.71
CA GLY A 208 -17.29 -27.69 5.48
C GLY A 208 -16.81 -26.50 4.64
N LYS A 209 -16.37 -25.44 5.33
CA LYS A 209 -15.71 -24.29 4.68
C LYS A 209 -14.24 -24.66 4.43
N VAL A 210 -13.77 -24.50 3.19
CA VAL A 210 -12.40 -24.90 2.81
C VAL A 210 -11.43 -23.79 3.20
N SER A 211 -10.33 -24.14 3.88
CA SER A 211 -9.20 -23.24 4.16
C SER A 211 -7.90 -23.64 3.47
N GLY A 212 -7.88 -24.78 2.78
CA GLY A 212 -6.72 -25.23 2.04
C GLY A 212 -6.88 -26.63 1.48
N ILE A 213 -6.09 -26.91 0.45
CA ILE A 213 -6.11 -28.18 -0.29
C ILE A 213 -4.67 -28.61 -0.56
N LYS A 214 -4.38 -29.89 -0.33
CA LYS A 214 -3.13 -30.54 -0.74
C LYS A 214 -3.49 -31.72 -1.67
N VAL A 215 -2.78 -31.84 -2.78
CA VAL A 215 -3.01 -32.89 -3.79
C VAL A 215 -1.73 -33.67 -4.01
N GLU A 216 -1.82 -34.97 -3.81
CA GLU A 216 -0.71 -35.90 -4.01
C GLU A 216 -1.14 -37.00 -4.98
N ILE A 217 -0.27 -37.41 -5.89
CA ILE A 217 -0.54 -38.46 -6.87
C ILE A 217 0.44 -39.61 -6.66
N ARG A 218 -0.09 -40.82 -6.65
CA ARG A 218 0.69 -42.06 -6.70
C ARG A 218 0.48 -42.72 -8.05
N GLU A 219 1.53 -42.77 -8.84
CA GLU A 219 1.54 -43.45 -10.13
C GLU A 219 1.37 -44.98 -9.97
N PRO A 220 0.78 -45.69 -10.96
CA PRO A 220 0.45 -47.12 -10.83
C PRO A 220 1.64 -48.02 -10.47
N ASP A 221 2.84 -47.65 -10.96
CA ASP A 221 4.08 -48.40 -10.79
C ASP A 221 4.93 -47.91 -9.59
N SER A 222 4.40 -46.98 -8.78
CA SER A 222 5.12 -46.32 -7.68
C SER A 222 4.45 -46.57 -6.33
N THR A 223 5.25 -46.70 -5.28
CA THR A 223 4.78 -46.69 -3.90
C THR A 223 4.85 -45.31 -3.25
N ALA A 224 5.51 -44.34 -3.90
CA ALA A 224 5.70 -42.99 -3.40
C ALA A 224 4.58 -42.06 -3.89
N TRP A 225 4.16 -41.15 -3.01
CA TRP A 225 3.30 -40.02 -3.32
C TRP A 225 4.13 -38.86 -3.85
N GLU A 226 3.71 -38.28 -4.97
CA GLU A 226 4.27 -37.06 -5.57
C GLU A 226 3.31 -35.91 -5.33
N GLU A 227 3.75 -34.86 -4.62
CA GLU A 227 2.93 -33.68 -4.39
C GLU A 227 2.85 -32.80 -5.63
N PHE A 228 1.65 -32.38 -6.00
CA PHE A 228 1.42 -31.46 -7.11
C PHE A 228 1.25 -30.04 -6.58
N GLN A 229 1.77 -29.05 -7.30
CA GLN A 229 1.67 -27.65 -6.94
C GLN A 229 0.37 -27.03 -7.46
N ARG A 230 -0.25 -26.14 -6.68
CA ARG A 230 -1.46 -25.43 -7.10
C ARG A 230 -1.11 -24.26 -8.03
N PHE A 231 -1.77 -24.19 -9.18
CA PHE A 231 -1.71 -23.05 -10.11
C PHE A 231 -3.07 -22.33 -10.14
N SER A 232 -3.06 -21.03 -10.45
CA SER A 232 -4.29 -20.25 -10.65
C SER A 232 -4.99 -20.58 -11.98
N SER A 233 -4.23 -21.05 -12.98
CA SER A 233 -4.76 -21.42 -14.27
C SER A 233 -3.91 -22.50 -14.94
N ILE A 234 -4.57 -23.39 -15.68
CA ILE A 234 -3.90 -24.47 -16.41
C ILE A 234 -2.96 -23.93 -17.50
N TYR A 235 -3.21 -22.71 -17.97
CA TYR A 235 -2.43 -22.07 -19.04
C TYR A 235 -1.11 -21.46 -18.55
N LEU A 236 -0.91 -21.37 -17.22
CA LEU A 236 0.34 -20.92 -16.63
C LEU A 236 1.35 -22.06 -16.44
N MET A 237 0.93 -23.30 -16.69
CA MET A 237 1.78 -24.48 -16.57
C MET A 237 2.53 -24.78 -17.88
N SER A 238 3.83 -25.06 -17.75
CA SER A 238 4.63 -25.70 -18.79
C SER A 238 4.28 -27.19 -18.94
N SER A 239 4.69 -27.84 -20.03
CA SER A 239 4.40 -29.26 -20.28
C SER A 239 4.98 -30.21 -19.23
N THR A 240 5.97 -29.77 -18.44
CA THR A 240 6.67 -30.59 -17.44
C THR A 240 6.22 -30.31 -16.00
N ASP A 241 5.44 -29.26 -15.78
CA ASP A 241 5.07 -28.84 -14.43
C ASP A 241 4.11 -29.84 -13.78
N THR A 242 4.44 -30.29 -12.57
CA THR A 242 3.59 -31.13 -11.72
C THR A 242 2.56 -30.25 -11.01
N GLY A 243 1.55 -29.81 -11.74
CA GLY A 243 0.57 -28.84 -11.24
C GLY A 243 -0.89 -29.25 -11.39
N TYR A 244 -1.74 -28.66 -10.53
CA TYR A 244 -3.19 -28.76 -10.59
C TYR A 244 -3.86 -27.39 -10.42
N VAL A 245 -5.10 -27.27 -10.88
CA VAL A 245 -5.96 -26.11 -10.61
C VAL A 245 -7.18 -26.58 -9.83
N ALA A 246 -7.43 -26.00 -8.67
CA ALA A 246 -8.64 -26.23 -7.90
C ALA A 246 -9.64 -25.08 -8.11
N ARG A 247 -10.90 -25.42 -8.38
CA ARG A 247 -12.01 -24.47 -8.48
C ARG A 247 -13.11 -24.86 -7.51
N ARG A 248 -13.64 -23.90 -6.77
CA ARG A 248 -14.81 -24.11 -5.92
C ARG A 248 -16.02 -24.47 -6.80
N SER A 249 -16.75 -25.50 -6.40
CA SER A 249 -18.07 -25.83 -6.92
C SER A 249 -19.09 -25.72 -5.79
N TYR A 250 -20.39 -25.79 -6.12
CA TYR A 250 -21.46 -25.68 -5.12
C TYR A 250 -21.36 -26.75 -4.01
N ASP A 251 -21.07 -28.00 -4.40
CA ASP A 251 -21.03 -29.15 -3.49
C ASP A 251 -19.61 -29.53 -3.04
N GLY A 252 -18.59 -28.76 -3.45
CA GLY A 252 -17.20 -29.16 -3.22
C GLY A 252 -16.17 -28.38 -4.03
N ILE A 253 -15.20 -29.11 -4.58
CA ILE A 253 -14.08 -28.56 -5.34
C ILE A 253 -13.85 -29.43 -6.57
N LYS A 254 -13.73 -28.79 -7.74
CA LYS A 254 -13.31 -29.43 -8.97
C LYS A 254 -11.83 -29.20 -9.19
N ILE A 255 -11.05 -30.28 -9.25
CA ILE A 255 -9.61 -30.27 -9.49
C ILE A 255 -9.37 -30.58 -10.97
N TYR A 256 -8.51 -29.80 -11.63
CA TYR A 256 -8.09 -29.99 -13.01
C TYR A 256 -6.60 -30.26 -13.06
N PHE A 257 -6.20 -31.29 -13.81
CA PHE A 257 -4.80 -31.60 -14.07
C PHE A 257 -4.39 -31.18 -15.48
N GLY A 258 -3.06 -31.11 -15.67
CA GLY A 258 -2.48 -30.97 -16.99
C GLY A 258 -2.81 -32.14 -17.92
N ASN A 259 -2.58 -31.93 -19.21
CA ASN A 259 -2.82 -32.94 -20.24
C ASN A 259 -1.53 -33.41 -20.93
N GLY A 260 -0.36 -32.97 -20.47
CA GLY A 260 0.94 -33.31 -21.07
C GLY A 260 1.38 -32.39 -22.20
N LEU A 261 0.54 -31.44 -22.64
CA LEU A 261 0.95 -30.25 -23.40
C LEU A 261 1.05 -29.03 -22.49
N ILE A 262 0.04 -28.86 -21.62
CA ILE A 262 0.01 -27.88 -20.54
C ILE A 262 -0.11 -28.65 -19.22
N GLY A 263 0.91 -28.56 -18.37
CA GLY A 263 1.07 -29.37 -17.17
C GLY A 263 1.27 -30.87 -17.43
N LYS A 264 1.87 -31.58 -16.47
CA LYS A 264 2.02 -33.03 -16.48
C LYS A 264 0.64 -33.71 -16.40
N GLN A 265 0.38 -34.67 -17.30
CA GLN A 265 -0.80 -35.53 -17.22
C GLN A 265 -0.53 -36.69 -16.25
N PRO A 266 -1.41 -36.92 -15.25
CA PRO A 266 -1.36 -38.15 -14.45
C PRO A 266 -1.48 -39.40 -15.34
N LYS A 267 -0.82 -40.51 -15.01
CA LYS A 267 -1.00 -41.74 -15.80
C LYS A 267 -2.37 -42.37 -15.54
N ALA A 268 -2.84 -43.14 -16.52
CA ALA A 268 -4.03 -43.97 -16.37
C ALA A 268 -3.87 -44.94 -15.18
N ASN A 269 -4.93 -45.09 -14.37
CA ASN A 269 -4.94 -45.84 -13.09
C ASN A 269 -4.07 -45.27 -11.96
N ALA A 270 -3.60 -44.02 -12.06
CA ALA A 270 -2.94 -43.37 -10.93
C ALA A 270 -3.95 -43.12 -9.80
N THR A 271 -3.49 -43.19 -8.54
CA THR A 271 -4.30 -42.83 -7.37
C THR A 271 -4.03 -41.37 -7.01
N VAL A 272 -5.07 -40.57 -6.81
CA VAL A 272 -4.98 -39.18 -6.36
C VAL A 272 -5.50 -39.09 -4.93
N LYS A 273 -4.69 -38.60 -4.01
CA LYS A 273 -5.06 -38.29 -2.62
C LYS A 273 -5.23 -36.80 -2.48
N VAL A 274 -6.41 -36.38 -2.03
CA VAL A 274 -6.77 -34.99 -1.80
C VAL A 274 -6.98 -34.81 -0.30
N THR A 275 -6.15 -33.99 0.34
CA THR A 275 -6.30 -33.59 1.73
C THR A 275 -6.93 -32.20 1.77
N ILE A 276 -8.12 -32.10 2.34
CA ILE A 276 -8.91 -30.89 2.44
C ILE A 276 -8.87 -30.42 3.89
N ARG A 277 -8.51 -29.16 4.11
CA ARG A 277 -8.58 -28.53 5.43
C ARG A 277 -9.92 -27.81 5.54
N GLU A 278 -10.79 -28.32 6.41
CA GLU A 278 -12.10 -27.75 6.69
C GLU A 278 -12.04 -26.91 7.97
N THR A 279 -12.47 -25.65 7.90
CA THR A 279 -12.51 -24.70 9.01
C THR A 279 -13.94 -24.27 9.33
N LEU A 280 -14.15 -23.67 10.50
CA LEU A 280 -15.41 -23.02 10.88
C LEU A 280 -15.44 -21.54 10.49
N GLY A 281 -14.33 -20.96 10.05
CA GLY A 281 -14.26 -19.55 9.66
C GLY A 281 -14.44 -18.63 10.87
N ALA A 282 -15.39 -17.69 10.79
CA ALA A 282 -15.66 -16.74 11.88
C ALA A 282 -16.11 -17.44 13.18
N ASP A 283 -16.85 -18.55 13.06
CA ASP A 283 -17.33 -19.34 14.21
C ASP A 283 -16.19 -20.10 14.92
N GLY A 284 -14.99 -20.13 14.34
CA GLY A 284 -13.80 -20.73 14.92
C GLY A 284 -13.08 -19.83 15.93
N ASN A 285 -13.47 -18.56 16.07
CA ASN A 285 -12.86 -17.63 17.02
C ASN A 285 -13.40 -17.91 18.44
N VAL A 286 -12.52 -18.09 19.42
CA VAL A 286 -12.91 -18.42 20.81
C VAL A 286 -12.19 -17.52 21.80
N ILE A 287 -12.85 -17.22 22.93
CA ILE A 287 -12.26 -16.39 23.99
C ILE A 287 -11.05 -17.08 24.65
N ALA A 288 -10.23 -16.28 25.35
CA ALA A 288 -9.16 -16.81 26.19
C ALA A 288 -9.72 -17.80 27.23
N GLY A 289 -9.00 -18.90 27.44
CA GLY A 289 -9.37 -19.98 28.35
C GLY A 289 -10.47 -20.94 27.87
N ALA A 290 -11.03 -20.75 26.66
CA ALA A 290 -12.03 -21.65 26.10
C ALA A 290 -11.47 -23.02 25.69
N ILE A 291 -10.22 -23.07 25.20
CA ILE A 291 -9.51 -24.31 24.85
C ILE A 291 -8.95 -24.89 26.14
N ASN A 292 -9.62 -25.90 26.70
CA ASN A 292 -9.30 -26.45 28.02
C ASN A 292 -9.19 -27.99 28.06
N ARG A 293 -9.30 -28.64 26.89
CA ARG A 293 -9.24 -30.10 26.74
C ARG A 293 -8.47 -30.49 25.48
N GLY A 294 -7.88 -31.68 25.46
CA GLY A 294 -7.32 -32.28 24.25
C GLY A 294 -7.38 -33.81 24.26
N GLU A 295 -6.87 -34.43 23.21
CA GLU A 295 -6.80 -35.88 23.07
C GLU A 295 -5.86 -36.53 24.10
N ARG A 296 -5.92 -37.86 24.23
CA ARG A 296 -5.05 -38.56 25.18
C ARG A 296 -3.65 -38.70 24.61
N ILE A 297 -2.64 -38.27 25.37
CA ILE A 297 -1.23 -38.53 25.09
C ILE A 297 -0.85 -39.84 25.79
N TYR A 298 -0.08 -40.67 25.11
CA TYR A 298 0.42 -41.94 25.64
C TYR A 298 1.93 -41.93 25.74
N THR A 299 2.45 -42.57 26.78
CA THR A 299 3.88 -42.85 26.94
C THR A 299 4.09 -44.35 27.19
N THR A 300 5.28 -44.85 26.87
CA THR A 300 5.64 -46.25 27.04
C THR A 300 6.84 -46.36 27.98
N THR A 301 6.72 -47.15 29.04
CA THR A 301 7.85 -47.38 29.95
C THR A 301 8.90 -48.30 29.34
N ILE A 302 10.11 -48.32 29.90
CA ILE A 302 11.22 -49.22 29.49
C ILE A 302 10.79 -50.70 29.56
N THR A 303 9.79 -51.04 30.38
CA THR A 303 9.20 -52.39 30.46
C THR A 303 8.13 -52.69 29.40
N GLY A 304 7.89 -51.77 28.47
CA GLY A 304 6.94 -51.92 27.36
C GLY A 304 5.47 -51.72 27.74
N LYS A 305 5.17 -51.10 28.88
CA LYS A 305 3.78 -50.80 29.29
C LYS A 305 3.36 -49.42 28.80
N THR A 306 2.23 -49.33 28.10
CA THR A 306 1.62 -48.06 27.69
C THR A 306 0.79 -47.45 28.83
N GLN A 307 1.05 -46.18 29.17
CA GLN A 307 0.34 -45.41 30.19
C GLN A 307 -0.24 -44.13 29.59
N ILE A 308 -1.34 -43.62 30.17
CA ILE A 308 -1.95 -42.33 29.79
C ILE A 308 -1.22 -41.21 30.54
N LEU A 309 -0.77 -40.19 29.80
CA LEU A 309 -0.13 -39.01 30.37
C LEU A 309 -1.19 -38.01 30.84
N ASN A 310 -1.06 -37.53 32.08
CA ASN A 310 -1.85 -36.40 32.58
C ASN A 310 -1.20 -35.09 32.14
N TYR A 311 -2.01 -34.17 31.63
CA TYR A 311 -1.56 -32.83 31.29
C TYR A 311 -2.72 -31.83 31.43
N PHE A 312 -2.37 -30.56 31.65
CA PHE A 312 -3.29 -29.44 31.64
C PHE A 312 -3.08 -28.63 30.36
N VAL A 313 -4.15 -28.06 29.80
CA VAL A 313 -4.09 -27.21 28.62
C VAL A 313 -5.00 -26.00 28.76
N LEU A 314 -4.52 -24.82 28.33
CA LEU A 314 -5.28 -23.58 28.33
C LEU A 314 -4.77 -22.63 27.23
N ASN A 315 -5.65 -22.00 26.45
CA ASN A 315 -5.24 -20.85 25.63
C ASN A 315 -5.20 -19.57 26.47
N ILE A 316 -4.03 -18.94 26.54
CA ILE A 316 -3.83 -17.70 27.32
C ILE A 316 -4.34 -16.45 26.61
N SER A 317 -4.42 -16.49 25.28
CA SER A 317 -5.00 -15.47 24.41
C SER A 317 -6.22 -16.03 23.66
N PRO A 318 -7.16 -15.18 23.24
CA PRO A 318 -8.27 -15.61 22.39
C PRO A 318 -7.75 -16.19 21.07
N ALA A 319 -8.46 -17.16 20.51
CA ALA A 319 -8.23 -17.63 19.16
C ALA A 319 -8.88 -16.65 18.17
N SER A 320 -8.09 -16.13 17.22
CA SER A 320 -8.53 -15.07 16.29
C SER A 320 -8.04 -15.33 14.86
N GLY A 321 -8.57 -14.56 13.89
CA GLY A 321 -8.19 -14.66 12.46
C GLY A 321 -9.08 -15.55 11.61
N GLY A 322 -10.07 -16.22 12.19
CA GLY A 322 -11.06 -17.00 11.44
C GLY A 322 -12.04 -16.10 10.68
N LYS A 323 -12.21 -16.32 9.37
CA LYS A 323 -13.15 -15.62 8.49
C LYS A 323 -13.87 -16.62 7.57
N ASN A 324 -15.13 -16.34 7.26
CA ASN A 324 -15.93 -17.16 6.36
C ASN A 324 -15.48 -17.03 4.90
N GLU A 325 -15.81 -18.04 4.08
CA GLU A 325 -15.70 -17.94 2.63
C GLU A 325 -16.66 -16.86 2.10
N GLU A 326 -16.33 -16.28 0.95
CA GLU A 326 -17.20 -15.30 0.29
C GLU A 326 -18.58 -15.89 -0.01
N THR A 327 -19.61 -15.09 0.22
CA THR A 327 -20.96 -15.40 -0.25
C THR A 327 -21.06 -15.29 -1.77
N ILE A 328 -22.04 -15.96 -2.37
CA ILE A 328 -22.27 -15.91 -3.82
C ILE A 328 -22.50 -14.47 -4.32
N ASP A 329 -23.15 -13.65 -3.51
CA ASP A 329 -23.41 -12.25 -3.84
C ASP A 329 -22.13 -11.39 -3.74
N GLU A 330 -21.25 -11.66 -2.78
CA GLU A 330 -19.93 -11.04 -2.68
C GLU A 330 -19.05 -11.47 -3.85
N THR A 331 -18.95 -12.76 -4.14
CA THR A 331 -18.21 -13.26 -5.30
C THR A 331 -18.72 -12.62 -6.60
N ARG A 332 -20.04 -12.44 -6.76
CA ARG A 332 -20.60 -11.76 -7.92
C ARG A 332 -20.12 -10.30 -8.01
N ARG A 333 -20.20 -9.56 -6.90
CA ARG A 333 -19.75 -8.15 -6.84
C ARG A 333 -18.25 -8.04 -7.09
N ASN A 334 -17.46 -8.76 -6.31
CA ASN A 334 -15.99 -8.75 -6.38
C ASN A 334 -15.47 -9.20 -7.75
N ALA A 335 -16.12 -10.17 -8.40
CA ALA A 335 -15.74 -10.60 -9.74
C ALA A 335 -15.98 -9.50 -10.80
N ILE A 336 -17.09 -8.76 -10.68
CA ILE A 336 -17.36 -7.60 -11.54
C ILE A 336 -16.34 -6.49 -11.25
N ASP A 337 -16.08 -6.21 -9.97
CA ASP A 337 -15.14 -5.18 -9.55
C ASP A 337 -13.72 -5.49 -10.03
N ASN A 338 -13.26 -6.74 -9.88
CA ASN A 338 -11.98 -7.21 -10.40
C ASN A 338 -11.88 -7.09 -11.93
N LEU A 339 -12.96 -7.41 -12.65
CA LEU A 339 -13.00 -7.26 -14.10
C LEU A 339 -12.94 -5.79 -14.54
N THR A 340 -13.62 -4.89 -13.81
CA THR A 340 -13.62 -3.45 -14.14
C THR A 340 -12.26 -2.80 -13.84
N SER A 341 -11.65 -3.15 -12.71
CA SER A 341 -10.32 -2.65 -12.32
C SER A 341 -9.21 -3.31 -13.13
N ARG A 342 -9.35 -4.57 -13.56
CA ARG A 342 -8.29 -5.34 -14.26
C ARG A 342 -6.97 -5.38 -13.47
N ASN A 343 -7.06 -5.52 -12.15
CA ASN A 343 -5.91 -5.48 -11.23
C ASN A 343 -5.08 -4.18 -11.37
N ARG A 344 -5.73 -3.03 -11.56
CA ARG A 344 -5.06 -1.72 -11.58
C ARG A 344 -5.79 -0.71 -10.72
N LEU A 345 -5.06 0.30 -10.26
CA LEU A 345 -5.54 1.43 -9.46
C LEU A 345 -5.49 2.69 -10.31
N VAL A 346 -6.57 2.99 -11.03
CA VAL A 346 -6.64 4.13 -11.97
C VAL A 346 -7.91 4.96 -11.78
N SER A 347 -9.07 4.29 -11.70
CA SER A 347 -10.35 4.94 -11.48
C SER A 347 -10.64 5.09 -9.99
N GLU A 348 -11.46 6.07 -9.61
CA GLU A 348 -11.92 6.24 -8.22
C GLU A 348 -12.54 4.95 -7.66
N ASN A 349 -13.29 4.23 -8.50
CA ASN A 349 -13.88 2.95 -8.11
C ASN A 349 -12.82 1.89 -7.78
N ASP A 350 -11.68 1.89 -8.46
CA ASP A 350 -10.59 0.92 -8.22
C ASP A 350 -10.06 1.06 -6.78
N TYR A 351 -9.98 2.30 -6.26
CA TYR A 351 -9.55 2.58 -4.88
C TYR A 351 -10.61 2.24 -3.83
N ASN A 352 -11.90 2.33 -4.18
CA ASN A 352 -12.99 1.88 -3.32
C ASN A 352 -12.97 0.36 -3.12
N VAL A 353 -12.45 -0.39 -4.09
CA VAL A 353 -12.33 -1.87 -4.07
C VAL A 353 -10.87 -2.33 -3.93
N ILE A 354 -10.00 -1.48 -3.34
CA ILE A 354 -8.57 -1.73 -3.26
C ILE A 354 -8.22 -3.08 -2.63
N LYS A 355 -9.02 -3.54 -1.66
CA LYS A 355 -8.85 -4.85 -1.01
C LYS A 355 -9.07 -6.03 -1.96
N THR A 356 -9.88 -5.86 -3.00
CA THR A 356 -10.07 -6.88 -4.06
C THR A 356 -8.86 -6.94 -4.99
N ILE A 357 -8.08 -5.86 -5.09
CA ILE A 357 -6.89 -5.75 -5.95
C ILE A 357 -5.63 -6.19 -5.18
N ILE A 358 -5.51 -5.78 -3.91
CA ILE A 358 -4.39 -6.09 -3.01
C ILE A 358 -4.95 -6.79 -1.75
N PRO A 359 -5.28 -8.09 -1.82
CA PRO A 359 -6.04 -8.78 -0.76
C PRO A 359 -5.28 -8.92 0.55
N ASN A 360 -3.95 -9.06 0.49
CA ASN A 360 -3.12 -9.31 1.66
C ASN A 360 -2.68 -8.04 2.40
N ALA A 361 -2.84 -6.85 1.81
CA ALA A 361 -2.45 -5.60 2.48
C ALA A 361 -3.28 -5.43 3.76
N PRO A 362 -2.70 -5.11 4.92
CA PRO A 362 -3.42 -5.00 6.19
C PRO A 362 -4.07 -3.62 6.31
N ILE A 363 -4.98 -3.36 5.37
CA ILE A 363 -5.82 -2.17 5.27
C ILE A 363 -7.30 -2.57 5.28
N LEU A 364 -8.17 -1.63 5.66
CA LEU A 364 -9.63 -1.78 5.53
C LEU A 364 -10.10 -1.77 4.07
N GLU A 365 -11.38 -2.04 3.86
CA GLU A 365 -11.95 -2.36 2.54
C GLU A 365 -11.85 -1.24 1.50
N SER A 366 -11.81 0.03 1.94
CA SER A 366 -11.87 1.20 1.05
C SER A 366 -10.77 2.22 1.33
N SER A 367 -10.24 2.82 0.26
CA SER A 367 -9.35 3.98 0.31
C SER A 367 -9.92 5.14 -0.49
N ILE A 368 -9.64 6.38 -0.07
CA ILE A 368 -10.01 7.59 -0.83
C ILE A 368 -8.80 8.12 -1.60
N PRO A 369 -8.85 8.19 -2.94
CA PRO A 369 -7.82 8.81 -3.76
C PRO A 369 -8.08 10.31 -3.93
N ILE A 370 -7.03 11.13 -3.88
CA ILE A 370 -7.05 12.55 -4.26
C ILE A 370 -6.00 12.77 -5.34
N LEU A 371 -6.44 13.17 -6.53
CA LEU A 371 -5.56 13.43 -7.67
C LEU A 371 -5.07 14.89 -7.64
N LYS A 372 -3.77 15.06 -7.44
CA LYS A 372 -3.03 16.31 -7.66
C LYS A 372 -2.43 16.27 -9.05
N ARG A 373 -3.11 16.92 -10.00
CA ARG A 373 -2.63 17.03 -11.39
C ARG A 373 -1.45 17.98 -11.46
N SER A 374 -0.47 17.62 -12.27
CA SER A 374 0.61 18.53 -12.64
C SER A 374 0.80 18.53 -14.14
N ASP A 375 0.91 19.73 -14.72
CA ASP A 375 1.22 19.89 -16.15
C ASP A 375 2.73 19.75 -16.43
N LEU A 376 3.56 19.88 -15.40
CA LEU A 376 5.02 19.89 -15.46
C LEU A 376 5.66 18.68 -14.76
N LYS A 377 4.97 18.08 -13.77
CA LYS A 377 5.42 16.92 -13.00
C LYS A 377 4.56 15.70 -13.30
N ILE A 378 4.95 14.57 -12.74
CA ILE A 378 4.13 13.35 -12.70
C ILE A 378 2.89 13.62 -11.83
N ASN A 379 1.74 13.06 -12.21
CA ASN A 379 0.53 13.21 -11.41
C ASN A 379 0.74 12.56 -10.05
N GLU A 380 0.36 13.23 -8.97
CA GLU A 380 0.37 12.62 -7.63
C GLU A 380 -1.05 12.19 -7.27
N ILE A 381 -1.19 10.94 -6.83
CA ILE A 381 -2.42 10.39 -6.28
C ILE A 381 -2.16 10.15 -4.79
N GLN A 382 -2.74 10.99 -3.94
CA GLN A 382 -2.73 10.78 -2.51
C GLN A 382 -3.82 9.77 -2.14
N ILE A 383 -3.42 8.62 -1.62
CA ILE A 383 -4.35 7.56 -1.23
C ILE A 383 -4.46 7.54 0.29
N PHE A 384 -5.63 7.91 0.81
CA PHE A 384 -5.94 7.79 2.23
C PHE A 384 -6.51 6.40 2.51
N THR A 385 -5.79 5.63 3.32
CA THR A 385 -6.18 4.29 3.77
C THR A 385 -6.25 4.21 5.29
N ILE A 386 -6.83 3.13 5.80
CA ILE A 386 -6.86 2.80 7.23
C ILE A 386 -6.11 1.51 7.43
N MET A 387 -5.06 1.55 8.25
CA MET A 387 -4.33 0.34 8.64
C MET A 387 -5.14 -0.50 9.61
N THR A 388 -4.93 -1.81 9.57
CA THR A 388 -5.58 -2.76 10.49
C THR A 388 -4.54 -3.52 11.29
N TYR A 389 -4.82 -3.72 12.58
CA TYR A 389 -4.09 -4.65 13.43
C TYR A 389 -5.11 -5.60 14.09
N SER A 390 -4.92 -6.91 13.93
CA SER A 390 -5.90 -7.93 14.37
C SER A 390 -7.33 -7.71 13.85
N ASN A 391 -7.47 -7.14 12.64
CA ASN A 391 -8.70 -6.71 11.97
C ASN A 391 -9.38 -5.45 12.52
N ASP A 392 -8.83 -4.83 13.56
CA ASP A 392 -9.32 -3.54 14.08
C ASP A 392 -8.58 -2.37 13.44
N ALA A 393 -9.27 -1.25 13.28
CA ALA A 393 -8.67 -0.03 12.74
C ALA A 393 -7.59 0.52 13.69
N VAL A 394 -6.39 0.76 13.18
CA VAL A 394 -5.31 1.36 13.95
C VAL A 394 -5.64 2.85 14.21
N PRO A 395 -5.52 3.34 15.46
CA PRO A 395 -5.68 4.76 15.81
C PRO A 395 -4.60 5.66 15.20
N THR A 396 -4.85 6.19 14.00
CA THR A 396 -3.93 7.03 13.22
C THR A 396 -4.52 8.38 12.86
N ARG A 397 -3.64 9.32 12.54
CA ARG A 397 -4.00 10.67 12.14
C ARG A 397 -2.93 11.27 11.22
N ASN A 398 -3.31 12.17 10.33
CA ASN A 398 -2.35 13.08 9.70
C ASN A 398 -2.43 14.44 10.37
N ILE A 399 -1.26 14.96 10.76
CA ILE A 399 -1.16 16.17 11.58
C ILE A 399 -0.31 17.22 10.86
N LYS A 400 -0.74 18.48 10.97
CA LYS A 400 0.10 19.64 10.71
C LYS A 400 0.90 19.96 11.97
N THR A 401 2.21 20.07 11.84
CA THR A 401 3.11 20.40 12.95
C THR A 401 4.19 21.39 12.50
N ILE A 402 4.79 22.06 13.47
CA ILE A 402 5.80 23.09 13.24
C ILE A 402 7.13 22.58 13.80
N PHE A 403 8.17 22.61 12.96
CA PHE A 403 9.53 22.26 13.37
C PHE A 403 10.44 23.51 13.39
N PRO A 404 11.45 23.53 14.27
CA PRO A 404 12.47 24.59 14.26
C PRO A 404 13.20 24.66 12.91
N LEU A 405 13.57 25.87 12.49
CA LEU A 405 14.41 26.08 11.31
C LEU A 405 15.74 25.31 11.44
N GLY A 406 16.15 24.59 10.38
CA GLY A 406 17.35 23.74 10.37
C GLY A 406 17.11 22.28 10.77
N THR A 407 15.86 21.88 11.05
CA THR A 407 15.50 20.47 11.25
C THR A 407 15.61 19.73 9.92
N THR A 408 16.55 18.78 9.80
CA THR A 408 16.74 17.96 8.59
C THR A 408 16.26 16.53 8.76
N PHE A 409 16.13 16.06 10.01
CA PHE A 409 15.76 14.68 10.32
C PHE A 409 14.91 14.62 11.58
N ILE A 410 13.82 13.85 11.52
CA ILE A 410 12.92 13.60 12.64
C ILE A 410 12.76 12.08 12.77
N PRO A 411 13.21 11.46 13.87
CA PRO A 411 13.13 10.02 14.04
C PRO A 411 11.68 9.55 14.27
N LYS A 412 11.43 8.26 14.01
CA LYS A 412 10.27 7.51 14.49
C LYS A 412 10.14 7.65 16.01
N ASN A 413 8.92 7.55 16.53
CA ASN A 413 8.58 7.71 17.94
C ASN A 413 8.84 9.13 18.50
N THR A 414 8.93 10.14 17.64
CA THR A 414 8.88 11.54 18.08
C THR A 414 7.47 11.85 18.55
N ILE A 415 7.33 12.46 19.74
CA ILE A 415 6.04 12.80 20.33
C ILE A 415 5.53 14.10 19.70
N ILE A 416 4.29 14.07 19.22
CA ILE A 416 3.54 15.23 18.74
C ILE A 416 2.25 15.34 19.55
N GLU A 417 2.01 16.50 20.17
CA GLU A 417 0.81 16.76 20.96
C GLU A 417 -0.19 17.58 20.13
N VAL A 418 -1.42 17.10 20.01
CA VAL A 418 -2.52 17.80 19.31
C VAL A 418 -3.82 17.62 20.09
N ASP A 419 -4.53 18.72 20.31
CA ASP A 419 -5.81 18.75 21.03
C ASP A 419 -5.79 18.09 22.43
N GLY A 420 -4.62 18.08 23.09
CA GLY A 420 -4.41 17.46 24.40
C GLY A 420 -4.18 15.95 24.38
N GLU A 421 -4.01 15.34 23.19
CA GLU A 421 -3.61 13.95 23.02
C GLU A 421 -2.18 13.84 22.47
N GLU A 422 -1.44 12.83 22.94
CA GLU A 422 -0.08 12.53 22.47
C GLU A 422 -0.08 11.48 21.35
N TYR A 423 0.73 11.72 20.33
CA TYR A 423 0.93 10.84 19.18
C TYR A 423 2.41 10.58 18.92
N TYR A 424 2.74 9.43 18.35
CA TYR A 424 4.07 9.08 17.86
C TYR A 424 4.16 9.19 16.34
N THR A 425 5.29 9.70 15.83
CA THR A 425 5.65 9.53 14.41
C THR A 425 5.88 8.07 14.09
N LEU A 426 5.28 7.57 13.00
CA LEU A 426 5.31 6.14 12.67
C LEU A 426 6.60 5.70 11.96
N PHE A 427 7.28 6.64 11.30
CA PHE A 427 8.43 6.40 10.43
C PHE A 427 9.51 7.47 10.67
N ASP A 428 10.74 7.17 10.26
CA ASP A 428 11.82 8.15 10.24
C ASP A 428 11.58 9.10 9.05
N MET A 429 11.69 10.40 9.30
CA MET A 429 11.39 11.47 8.37
C MET A 429 12.64 12.27 8.05
N THR A 430 12.89 12.48 6.76
CA THR A 430 13.99 13.31 6.28
C THR A 430 13.40 14.50 5.56
N LEU A 431 13.77 15.70 5.97
CA LEU A 431 13.41 16.92 5.28
C LEU A 431 14.43 17.19 4.18
N ASP A 432 13.94 17.27 2.95
CA ASP A 432 14.74 17.68 1.80
C ASP A 432 14.42 19.13 1.48
N THR A 433 15.34 20.04 1.84
CA THR A 433 15.22 21.48 1.58
C THR A 433 15.99 21.93 0.35
N GLU A 434 16.56 20.99 -0.44
CA GLU A 434 17.29 21.34 -1.64
C GLU A 434 16.35 21.30 -2.85
N SER A 435 15.95 22.49 -3.31
CA SER A 435 15.34 22.66 -4.63
C SER A 435 16.25 22.02 -5.69
N TYR A 436 15.86 20.86 -6.22
CA TYR A 436 16.57 20.10 -7.27
C TYR A 436 16.60 20.85 -8.61
N PHE A 437 17.37 21.94 -8.66
CA PHE A 437 17.89 22.51 -9.90
C PHE A 437 19.43 22.45 -9.95
N GLY A 438 20.11 22.08 -8.87
CA GLY A 438 21.59 22.06 -8.78
C GLY A 438 22.28 20.69 -8.84
N GLU A 439 21.60 19.60 -8.50
CA GLU A 439 22.23 18.29 -8.18
C GLU A 439 22.04 17.21 -9.28
N GLY A 440 21.46 17.54 -10.43
CA GLY A 440 21.17 16.57 -11.51
C GLY A 440 22.40 15.90 -12.15
N ILE A 441 23.61 16.29 -11.77
CA ILE A 441 24.86 15.68 -12.25
C ILE A 441 25.46 14.79 -11.16
N SER A 442 25.40 15.19 -9.88
CA SER A 442 25.92 14.43 -8.74
C SER A 442 25.16 13.12 -8.53
N SER A 443 23.82 13.15 -8.57
CA SER A 443 22.97 11.98 -8.38
C SER A 443 23.13 10.92 -9.47
N VAL A 444 23.37 11.35 -10.72
CA VAL A 444 23.66 10.47 -11.87
C VAL A 444 25.01 9.77 -11.69
N PHE A 445 26.02 10.48 -11.16
CA PHE A 445 27.33 9.88 -10.88
C PHE A 445 27.31 9.00 -9.63
N ASP A 446 26.50 9.32 -8.63
CA ASP A 446 26.33 8.52 -7.42
C ASP A 446 25.54 7.23 -7.71
N HIS A 447 24.56 7.29 -8.63
CA HIS A 447 23.92 6.11 -9.21
C HIS A 447 24.90 5.26 -10.05
N PHE A 448 25.77 5.90 -10.83
CA PHE A 448 26.82 5.19 -11.58
C PHE A 448 27.84 4.53 -10.64
N HIS A 449 28.16 5.18 -9.53
CA HIS A 449 29.01 4.65 -8.48
C HIS A 449 28.36 3.45 -7.79
N ARG A 450 27.10 3.56 -7.37
CA ARG A 450 26.28 2.48 -6.79
C ARG A 450 26.04 1.32 -7.77
N TYR A 451 25.94 1.59 -9.07
CA TYR A 451 25.82 0.55 -10.10
C TYR A 451 27.12 -0.22 -10.30
N LEU A 452 28.27 0.46 -10.26
CA LEU A 452 29.58 -0.19 -10.35
C LEU A 452 29.94 -0.99 -9.09
N THR A 453 29.52 -0.52 -7.92
CA THR A 453 29.82 -1.19 -6.63
C THR A 453 28.77 -2.23 -6.23
N GLY A 454 27.50 -2.02 -6.55
CA GLY A 454 26.36 -2.88 -6.16
C GLY A 454 26.16 -4.14 -7.00
N GLN A 455 26.99 -4.39 -8.01
CA GLN A 455 26.95 -5.59 -8.86
C GLN A 455 28.12 -6.56 -8.60
N GLY A 456 28.90 -6.39 -7.53
CA GLY A 456 29.96 -7.34 -7.15
C GLY A 456 31.10 -7.52 -8.17
N LYS A 457 31.19 -6.67 -9.20
CA LYS A 457 32.28 -6.74 -10.18
C LYS A 457 33.47 -5.93 -9.69
N THR A 458 34.40 -6.63 -9.01
CA THR A 458 35.76 -6.14 -8.85
C THR A 458 36.32 -5.74 -10.22
N LEU A 459 36.75 -4.48 -10.36
CA LEU A 459 37.63 -4.07 -11.45
C LEU A 459 38.85 -5.01 -11.42
N ASN A 460 39.15 -5.64 -12.56
CA ASN A 460 40.29 -6.55 -12.70
C ASN A 460 41.55 -5.98 -12.03
N ALA A 461 42.28 -6.84 -11.30
CA ALA A 461 43.48 -6.48 -10.57
C ALA A 461 44.42 -5.57 -11.40
N GLY A 462 44.65 -4.36 -10.89
CA GLY A 462 45.55 -3.38 -11.47
C GLY A 462 44.91 -2.05 -11.88
N PHE A 463 43.58 -1.89 -11.86
CA PHE A 463 42.92 -0.58 -12.08
C PHE A 463 42.40 0.01 -10.75
N ASN A 464 42.75 1.27 -10.47
CA ASN A 464 42.28 2.06 -9.32
C ASN A 464 41.73 3.40 -9.83
N TYR A 465 40.90 4.11 -9.07
CA TYR A 465 40.54 5.49 -9.39
C TYR A 465 40.56 6.38 -8.15
N VAL A 466 40.74 7.68 -8.34
CA VAL A 466 40.75 8.71 -7.30
C VAL A 466 39.72 9.77 -7.69
N ILE A 467 38.80 10.07 -6.78
CA ILE A 467 37.82 11.14 -6.93
C ILE A 467 38.34 12.33 -6.12
N GLY A 468 38.73 13.41 -6.81
CA GLY A 468 39.05 14.71 -6.21
C GLY A 468 37.88 15.68 -6.39
N SER A 469 37.85 16.79 -5.65
CA SER A 469 36.70 17.72 -5.59
C SER A 469 36.14 18.19 -6.93
N ASN A 470 36.98 18.20 -7.98
CA ASN A 470 36.64 18.68 -9.32
C ASN A 470 37.13 17.73 -10.42
N SER A 471 37.48 16.48 -10.11
CA SER A 471 37.89 15.51 -11.13
C SER A 471 37.87 14.05 -10.68
N ILE A 472 37.53 13.13 -11.59
CA ILE A 472 37.75 11.69 -11.43
C ILE A 472 38.96 11.26 -12.25
N GLU A 473 39.92 10.62 -11.59
CA GLU A 473 41.17 10.15 -12.16
C GLU A 473 41.23 8.63 -12.14
N LEU A 474 41.31 8.00 -13.31
CA LEU A 474 41.43 6.55 -13.45
C LEU A 474 42.89 6.15 -13.64
N TYR A 475 43.36 5.21 -12.83
CA TYR A 475 44.74 4.73 -12.77
C TYR A 475 44.83 3.24 -13.12
N ARG A 476 45.95 2.82 -13.70
CA ARG A 476 46.34 1.41 -13.76
C ARG A 476 47.79 1.22 -13.34
N ASN A 477 48.04 0.36 -12.36
CA ASN A 477 49.37 0.10 -11.79
C ASN A 477 50.12 1.40 -11.40
N GLY A 478 49.40 2.40 -10.88
CA GLY A 478 49.97 3.70 -10.47
C GLY A 478 50.13 4.74 -11.60
N ILE A 479 49.72 4.44 -12.84
CA ILE A 479 49.78 5.38 -13.98
C ILE A 479 48.38 5.92 -14.28
N LEU A 480 48.22 7.24 -14.33
CA LEU A 480 46.97 7.91 -14.71
C LEU A 480 46.64 7.60 -16.18
N LEU A 481 45.52 6.92 -16.40
CA LEU A 481 45.01 6.57 -17.72
C LEU A 481 44.06 7.64 -18.27
N ASN A 482 43.23 8.22 -17.40
CA ASN A 482 42.26 9.23 -17.81
C ASN A 482 41.89 10.14 -16.62
N LYS A 483 41.63 11.41 -16.89
CA LYS A 483 41.19 12.41 -15.91
C LYS A 483 39.98 13.15 -16.46
N ILE A 484 38.86 13.01 -15.78
CA ILE A 484 37.60 13.65 -16.11
C ILE A 484 37.45 14.82 -15.14
N ASN A 485 37.61 16.05 -15.61
CA ASN A 485 37.37 17.24 -14.78
C ASN A 485 35.87 17.57 -14.77
N TYR A 486 35.34 17.93 -13.61
CA TYR A 486 34.00 18.47 -13.43
C TYR A 486 34.07 19.76 -12.60
N TYR A 487 33.30 20.78 -12.96
CA TYR A 487 33.34 22.08 -12.31
C TYR A 487 32.07 22.28 -11.48
N GLY A 488 32.19 22.20 -10.16
CA GLY A 488 31.19 22.67 -9.19
C GLY A 488 31.87 23.59 -8.18
N SER A 489 31.26 24.74 -7.88
CA SER A 489 31.67 25.57 -6.74
C SER A 489 30.53 25.58 -5.72
N LEU A 490 30.81 25.02 -4.54
CA LEU A 490 30.19 25.44 -3.28
C LEU A 490 30.71 26.86 -2.96
N GLU A 491 29.81 27.79 -2.65
CA GLU A 491 30.04 28.72 -1.54
C GLU A 491 28.69 29.15 -0.93
N TYR A 492 28.59 28.91 0.37
CA TYR A 492 27.56 29.29 1.32
C TYR A 492 27.29 30.82 1.33
N GLY A 493 26.03 31.25 1.45
CA GLY A 493 25.70 32.57 2.03
C GLY A 493 24.49 33.31 1.43
N ASP A 494 23.42 33.40 2.25
CA ASP A 494 22.39 34.44 2.38
C ASP A 494 21.44 34.81 1.20
N TYR A 495 20.16 34.41 1.39
CA TYR A 495 18.86 34.97 0.97
C TYR A 495 18.75 36.01 -0.17
N LEU A 496 17.78 35.80 -1.08
CA LEU A 496 16.67 36.73 -1.39
C LEU A 496 15.65 36.11 -2.38
N GLU A 497 14.38 36.03 -1.98
CA GLU A 497 13.25 35.45 -2.72
C GLU A 497 12.76 36.28 -3.93
N ASN A 498 12.26 35.53 -4.93
CA ASN A 498 11.18 35.78 -5.91
C ASN A 498 11.19 36.95 -6.93
N SER A 499 11.11 36.53 -8.21
CA SER A 499 10.50 37.16 -9.40
C SER A 499 10.89 38.60 -9.79
N ALA A 500 11.43 38.73 -11.02
CA ALA A 500 11.89 39.96 -11.70
C ALA A 500 13.13 40.65 -11.09
N SER A 501 14.29 40.38 -11.68
CA SER A 501 15.63 40.85 -11.30
C SER A 501 15.69 42.38 -11.17
N THR A 502 15.49 42.90 -9.96
CA THR A 502 15.62 44.32 -9.64
C THR A 502 16.88 44.51 -8.81
N ILE A 503 17.89 45.21 -9.34
CA ILE A 503 19.17 45.44 -8.65
C ILE A 503 19.12 46.80 -7.93
N TYR A 504 19.52 46.81 -6.66
CA TYR A 504 19.72 48.02 -5.85
C TYR A 504 21.22 48.27 -5.64
N LEU A 505 21.70 49.46 -5.97
CA LEU A 505 23.11 49.83 -5.79
C LEU A 505 23.27 50.71 -4.55
N LYS A 506 24.24 50.38 -3.67
CA LYS A 506 24.66 51.20 -2.52
C LYS A 506 26.20 51.33 -2.48
N ASN A 507 26.69 52.42 -1.90
CA ASN A 507 28.11 52.82 -1.76
C ASN A 507 28.82 53.21 -3.06
N ILE A 508 28.35 54.31 -3.67
CA ILE A 508 29.02 54.98 -4.78
C ILE A 508 30.17 55.81 -4.21
N SER A 509 31.42 55.56 -4.64
CA SER A 509 32.56 56.44 -4.35
C SER A 509 33.35 56.73 -5.63
N PRO A 510 33.59 58.00 -5.98
CA PRO A 510 34.30 58.36 -7.20
C PRO A 510 35.80 58.09 -7.06
N VAL A 511 36.40 57.41 -8.04
CA VAL A 511 37.85 57.34 -8.18
C VAL A 511 38.24 58.36 -9.25
N ASN A 512 38.84 59.46 -8.82
CA ASN A 512 39.30 60.59 -9.64
C ASN A 512 38.21 61.36 -10.38
N GLY A 513 37.59 62.31 -9.67
CA GLY A 513 37.09 63.56 -10.24
C GLY A 513 35.81 63.50 -11.05
N ASP A 514 35.69 62.61 -12.04
CA ASP A 514 34.61 62.68 -13.04
C ASP A 514 34.15 61.31 -13.59
N ILE A 515 34.59 60.19 -12.98
CA ILE A 515 34.20 58.83 -13.42
C ILE A 515 33.74 57.99 -12.21
N PHE A 516 32.51 57.49 -12.28
CA PHE A 516 31.99 56.48 -11.35
C PHE A 516 32.21 55.09 -11.96
N GLN A 517 32.95 54.22 -11.26
CA GLN A 517 33.07 52.80 -11.62
C GLN A 517 32.13 51.96 -10.75
N PHE A 518 31.33 51.11 -11.39
CA PHE A 518 30.49 50.13 -10.73
C PHE A 518 31.10 48.73 -10.90
N ARG A 519 31.03 47.90 -9.86
CA ARG A 519 31.28 46.46 -9.95
C ARG A 519 29.94 45.75 -10.12
N LEU A 520 29.68 45.17 -11.28
CA LEU A 520 28.64 44.15 -11.42
C LEU A 520 29.27 42.78 -11.13
N SER A 521 28.90 42.15 -10.01
CA SER A 521 28.98 40.69 -9.89
C SER A 521 27.61 40.15 -10.21
N LEU A 522 27.46 39.54 -11.38
CA LEU A 522 26.27 38.78 -11.74
C LEU A 522 26.58 37.31 -11.47
N SER A 523 25.88 36.70 -10.51
CA SER A 523 25.92 35.26 -10.27
C SER A 523 24.68 34.60 -10.85
N THR A 524 24.58 34.50 -12.18
CA THR A 524 23.62 33.59 -12.82
C THR A 524 24.17 33.08 -14.17
N ASN A 525 24.13 31.77 -14.38
CA ASN A 525 24.49 31.08 -15.63
C ASN A 525 23.23 30.86 -16.48
N TYR A 526 22.70 31.92 -17.09
CA TYR A 526 21.85 31.77 -18.29
C TYR A 526 22.41 32.68 -19.36
N ASP A 527 22.52 32.13 -20.58
CA ASP A 527 23.14 32.72 -21.78
C ASP A 527 23.23 34.24 -21.76
N THR A 528 24.39 34.79 -21.34
CA THR A 528 25.05 36.03 -21.81
C THR A 528 26.22 36.46 -20.91
N LEU A 529 27.26 35.63 -20.78
CA LEU A 529 28.68 36.07 -20.78
C LEU A 529 29.56 34.82 -20.79
N LYS A 530 30.43 34.66 -21.78
CA LYS A 530 31.40 33.55 -21.81
C LYS A 530 32.80 34.12 -21.66
N LEU A 531 33.45 33.86 -20.52
CA LEU A 531 34.85 34.20 -20.29
C LEU A 531 35.71 33.16 -21.02
N LEU A 532 36.52 33.57 -22.00
CA LEU A 532 37.26 32.65 -22.86
C LEU A 532 38.70 32.38 -22.39
N SER A 533 39.29 33.20 -21.50
CA SER A 533 40.56 32.88 -20.81
C SER A 533 40.79 33.70 -19.52
N GLY A 534 41.76 33.28 -18.71
CA GLY A 534 41.88 33.51 -17.26
C GLY A 534 42.05 34.95 -16.72
N ILE A 535 41.88 35.04 -15.39
CA ILE A 535 41.99 36.25 -14.57
C ILE A 535 43.44 36.36 -14.08
N GLU A 536 44.14 37.45 -14.41
CA GLU A 536 45.39 37.82 -13.75
C GLU A 536 45.12 38.94 -12.73
N THR A 537 45.60 38.74 -11.50
CA THR A 537 45.46 39.71 -10.42
C THR A 537 46.80 40.40 -10.15
N GLU A 538 46.90 41.69 -10.43
CA GLU A 538 47.84 42.58 -9.76
C GLU A 538 47.07 43.63 -8.93
N SER A 539 47.63 43.98 -7.78
CA SER A 539 47.00 44.81 -6.75
C SER A 539 46.43 46.11 -7.30
N ASN A 540 45.11 46.25 -7.17
CA ASN A 540 44.26 47.43 -7.39
C ASN A 540 43.65 47.69 -8.79
N SER A 541 43.58 46.69 -9.68
CA SER A 541 42.56 46.65 -10.76
C SER A 541 42.39 45.24 -11.33
N ILE A 542 41.17 44.86 -11.73
CA ILE A 542 40.91 43.63 -12.53
C ILE A 542 40.60 44.06 -13.96
N THR A 543 41.38 43.57 -14.92
CA THR A 543 41.16 43.82 -16.36
C THR A 543 40.65 42.53 -17.00
N ILE A 544 39.48 42.59 -17.65
CA ILE A 544 38.92 41.45 -18.41
C ILE A 544 39.36 41.63 -19.86
N THR A 545 40.10 40.66 -20.40
CA THR A 545 40.78 40.82 -21.69
C THR A 545 39.90 40.51 -22.91
N GLU A 546 38.90 39.62 -22.83
CA GLU A 546 37.91 39.37 -23.91
C GLU A 546 36.54 38.90 -23.38
N PHE A 547 35.43 39.42 -23.93
CA PHE A 547 34.07 38.91 -23.74
C PHE A 547 33.21 39.10 -25.01
N GLN A 548 32.11 38.33 -25.15
CA GLN A 548 31.15 38.45 -26.26
C GLN A 548 29.70 38.36 -25.76
N LEU A 549 28.79 39.18 -26.32
CA LEU A 549 27.35 39.23 -26.02
C LEU A 549 26.53 38.63 -27.17
N SER A 550 25.47 37.88 -26.87
CA SER A 550 24.68 37.14 -27.88
C SER A 550 23.31 37.75 -28.24
N ARG A 551 22.76 38.74 -27.51
CA ARG A 551 21.51 39.48 -27.89
C ARG A 551 21.48 40.92 -27.35
N VAL A 552 20.68 41.79 -27.99
CA VAL A 552 20.39 43.18 -27.57
C VAL A 552 19.26 43.17 -26.53
N MET A 553 19.44 43.85 -25.39
CA MET A 553 18.44 43.94 -24.30
C MET A 553 18.00 45.40 -24.07
N ASP A 554 16.69 45.62 -23.81
CA ASP A 554 16.13 46.93 -23.45
C ASP A 554 16.31 47.22 -21.95
N ILE A 555 16.84 48.39 -21.60
CA ILE A 555 17.13 48.80 -20.22
C ILE A 555 16.40 50.11 -19.89
N LYS A 556 15.71 50.14 -18.73
CA LYS A 556 15.13 51.37 -18.17
C LYS A 556 15.71 51.69 -16.79
N VAL A 557 16.07 52.96 -16.61
CA VAL A 557 16.65 53.49 -15.36
C VAL A 557 15.68 54.47 -14.71
N PHE A 558 15.42 54.27 -13.42
CA PHE A 558 14.50 55.05 -12.61
C PHE A 558 15.21 55.73 -11.43
N LEU A 559 14.85 56.98 -11.13
CA LEU A 559 15.24 57.68 -9.89
C LEU A 559 13.98 58.26 -9.25
N ASN A 560 13.79 58.01 -7.95
CA ASN A 560 12.64 58.47 -7.17
C ASN A 560 11.27 58.22 -7.86
N GLY A 561 11.15 57.07 -8.55
CA GLY A 561 9.93 56.64 -9.22
C GLY A 561 9.66 57.25 -10.60
N LYS A 562 10.56 58.08 -11.16
CA LYS A 562 10.47 58.60 -12.54
C LYS A 562 11.52 57.96 -13.46
N ILE A 563 11.13 57.66 -14.69
CA ILE A 563 12.05 57.16 -15.74
C ILE A 563 12.99 58.30 -16.13
N LEU A 564 14.29 58.05 -16.03
CA LEU A 564 15.33 58.99 -16.43
C LEU A 564 15.83 58.71 -17.85
N ILE A 565 16.00 57.44 -18.21
CA ILE A 565 16.53 57.02 -19.51
C ILE A 565 15.80 55.74 -19.94
N GLU A 566 15.41 55.69 -21.22
CA GLU A 566 14.79 54.55 -21.87
C GLU A 566 15.53 54.27 -23.19
N ASN A 567 15.98 53.02 -23.38
CA ASN A 567 16.60 52.48 -24.60
C ASN A 567 17.88 53.16 -25.07
N ILE A 568 19.02 52.79 -24.48
CA ILE A 568 20.35 53.23 -24.96
C ILE A 568 20.78 52.39 -26.17
N ASN A 569 20.99 53.06 -27.31
CA ASN A 569 21.90 52.55 -28.35
C ASN A 569 23.33 52.69 -27.81
N TYR A 570 24.02 51.57 -27.56
CA TYR A 570 25.43 51.57 -27.17
C TYR A 570 26.33 51.31 -28.37
N GLU A 571 27.48 51.98 -28.42
CA GLU A 571 28.56 51.71 -29.38
C GLU A 571 29.71 51.03 -28.60
N ILE A 572 30.08 49.81 -28.99
CA ILE A 572 31.16 49.05 -28.34
C ILE A 572 32.49 49.50 -28.97
N ASP A 573 33.41 50.07 -28.18
CA ASP A 573 34.82 50.20 -28.58
C ASP A 573 35.53 48.85 -28.36
N TYR A 574 35.54 48.03 -29.40
CA TYR A 574 36.13 46.68 -29.42
C TYR A 574 37.64 46.65 -29.19
N THR A 575 38.31 47.81 -29.14
CA THR A 575 39.77 47.87 -28.96
C THR A 575 40.16 47.84 -27.48
N ASN A 576 39.28 48.31 -26.58
CA ASN A 576 39.54 48.38 -25.13
C ASN A 576 38.42 47.80 -24.24
N ASN A 577 37.27 47.40 -24.81
CA ASN A 577 36.19 46.68 -24.11
C ASN A 577 35.68 47.36 -22.82
N ILE A 578 35.43 48.67 -22.84
CA ILE A 578 34.83 49.45 -21.73
C ILE A 578 33.45 49.99 -22.16
N LEU A 579 32.46 49.95 -21.25
CA LEU A 579 31.13 50.54 -21.43
C LEU A 579 31.03 51.87 -20.66
N ASN A 580 30.96 53.00 -21.38
CA ASN A 580 30.98 54.35 -20.79
C ASN A 580 29.58 55.00 -20.76
N PHE A 581 29.23 55.66 -19.67
CA PHE A 581 28.06 56.56 -19.60
C PHE A 581 28.52 58.02 -19.42
N THR A 582 27.77 58.97 -19.96
CA THR A 582 28.08 60.40 -19.85
C THR A 582 27.77 60.94 -18.43
N PRO A 583 28.70 61.65 -17.78
CA PRO A 583 28.52 62.11 -16.41
C PRO A 583 27.64 63.37 -16.37
N GLY A 584 26.57 63.36 -15.55
CA GLY A 584 25.76 64.56 -15.32
C GLY A 584 24.38 64.37 -14.68
N LEU A 585 23.89 63.15 -14.48
CA LEU A 585 22.49 62.90 -14.06
C LEU A 585 22.31 62.28 -12.67
N LEU A 586 23.38 62.08 -11.89
CA LEU A 586 23.33 61.39 -10.58
C LEU A 586 24.19 62.12 -9.54
N ASN A 587 23.63 62.39 -8.35
CA ASN A 587 24.39 62.86 -7.18
C ASN A 587 24.89 61.69 -6.33
N VAL A 588 25.88 61.95 -5.45
CA VAL A 588 26.57 60.93 -4.63
C VAL A 588 25.63 60.12 -3.72
N ASP A 589 24.47 60.69 -3.35
CA ASP A 589 23.52 60.09 -2.41
C ASP A 589 22.24 59.53 -3.07
N ASP A 590 22.15 59.54 -4.40
CA ASP A 590 20.96 59.10 -5.13
C ASP A 590 20.86 57.57 -5.22
N VAL A 591 19.69 57.00 -4.89
CA VAL A 591 19.40 55.56 -5.05
C VAL A 591 18.69 55.32 -6.37
N VAL A 592 19.39 54.67 -7.30
CA VAL A 592 18.90 54.39 -8.67
C VAL A 592 18.34 52.97 -8.75
N ARG A 593 17.19 52.80 -9.41
CA ARG A 593 16.58 51.48 -9.70
C ARG A 593 16.69 51.18 -11.19
N VAL A 594 17.22 50.01 -11.55
CA VAL A 594 17.25 49.51 -12.92
C VAL A 594 16.37 48.26 -13.01
N ARG A 595 15.52 48.19 -14.04
CA ARG A 595 14.63 47.04 -14.28
C ARG A 595 14.85 46.47 -15.67
N MET A 596 14.95 45.14 -15.76
CA MET A 596 14.93 44.34 -17.00
C MET A 596 13.51 43.78 -17.18
N LEU A 597 12.97 43.69 -18.40
CA LEU A 597 11.58 43.27 -18.67
C LEU A 597 11.53 41.98 -19.53
N ASP A 598 10.67 41.02 -19.15
CA ASP A 598 10.51 39.65 -19.70
C ASP A 598 9.83 39.53 -21.09
N ILE A 599 10.03 38.39 -21.77
CA ILE A 599 9.31 37.89 -22.98
C ILE A 599 8.83 36.42 -22.72
N PRO A 600 7.64 35.97 -23.20
CA PRO A 600 6.94 34.76 -22.72
C PRO A 600 7.30 33.40 -23.37
N GLU A 601 6.91 32.31 -22.67
CA GLU A 601 6.65 30.89 -23.01
C GLU A 601 7.44 30.14 -24.13
N VAL A 602 7.73 28.86 -23.81
CA VAL A 602 8.18 27.74 -24.67
C VAL A 602 9.70 27.57 -24.88
N LEU A 603 10.35 26.72 -24.06
CA LEU A 603 11.69 26.17 -24.35
C LEU A 603 11.79 24.68 -23.98
N LYS A 604 11.81 23.81 -25.01
CA LYS A 604 12.41 22.46 -24.96
C LYS A 604 13.92 22.63 -25.15
N PHE A 605 14.72 22.00 -24.28
CA PHE A 605 16.18 22.08 -24.32
C PHE A 605 16.78 21.23 -25.44
N SER A 606 17.63 21.84 -26.27
CA SER A 606 18.59 21.14 -27.13
C SER A 606 19.87 21.97 -27.26
N HIS A 607 21.04 21.37 -27.03
CA HIS A 607 22.30 21.96 -27.46
C HIS A 607 23.21 20.94 -28.15
N VAL A 608 23.72 21.38 -29.30
CA VAL A 608 24.55 20.69 -30.29
C VAL A 608 25.93 21.36 -30.26
N VAL A 609 27.01 20.58 -30.35
CA VAL A 609 28.33 21.10 -30.76
C VAL A 609 28.93 20.17 -31.82
N THR A 610 29.34 20.77 -32.94
CA THR A 610 29.88 20.16 -34.15
C THR A 610 31.35 19.77 -34.03
N ASN A 611 31.77 18.67 -34.68
CA ASN A 611 33.11 18.58 -35.27
C ASN A 611 33.14 17.68 -36.53
N THR A 612 33.90 18.11 -37.53
CA THR A 612 33.80 17.77 -38.96
C THR A 612 34.80 16.69 -39.38
N ASP A 613 34.88 15.55 -38.67
CA ASP A 613 35.91 14.53 -38.98
C ASP A 613 35.41 13.08 -39.09
N MET A 614 34.09 12.86 -39.10
CA MET A 614 33.51 11.51 -39.20
C MET A 614 33.17 11.05 -40.63
N LEU A 615 33.13 11.96 -41.61
CA LEU A 615 32.68 11.62 -42.97
C LEU A 615 33.71 10.82 -43.79
N THR A 616 34.97 10.74 -43.34
CA THR A 616 36.06 10.13 -44.11
C THR A 616 36.33 8.66 -43.76
N LYS A 617 35.62 8.06 -42.80
CA LYS A 617 35.82 6.66 -42.37
C LYS A 617 34.67 5.69 -42.69
N LEU A 618 33.59 6.17 -43.31
CA LEU A 618 32.38 5.35 -43.61
C LEU A 618 32.44 4.54 -44.92
N ILE A 619 33.59 4.48 -45.60
CA ILE A 619 33.74 3.70 -46.85
C ILE A 619 34.61 2.46 -46.58
N SER A 620 34.09 1.45 -45.88
CA SER A 620 34.50 0.05 -46.07
C SER A 620 33.59 -0.99 -45.35
N LEU A 621 32.94 -1.85 -46.15
CA LEU A 621 32.40 -3.22 -45.85
C LEU A 621 30.89 -3.36 -45.43
N PRO A 622 30.23 -4.53 -45.59
CA PRO A 622 29.36 -4.85 -46.75
C PRO A 622 27.90 -5.31 -46.43
N ASN A 623 26.96 -4.96 -47.32
CA ASN A 623 25.77 -5.71 -47.82
C ASN A 623 24.61 -6.22 -46.92
N ASN A 624 24.31 -5.66 -45.74
CA ASN A 624 23.09 -6.06 -44.96
C ASN A 624 22.09 -4.93 -44.68
N TYR A 625 22.04 -3.93 -45.55
CA TYR A 625 21.15 -2.78 -45.39
C TYR A 625 20.58 -2.30 -46.73
N ASN A 626 19.37 -1.74 -46.69
CA ASN A 626 18.80 -0.97 -47.79
C ASN A 626 18.78 0.51 -47.39
N VAL A 627 19.37 1.37 -48.22
CA VAL A 627 19.33 2.82 -48.06
C VAL A 627 18.25 3.37 -49.00
N GLY A 628 17.19 3.96 -48.44
CA GLY A 628 16.29 4.85 -49.16
C GLY A 628 16.56 6.30 -48.79
N ASP A 629 16.07 7.26 -49.59
CA ASP A 629 16.42 8.68 -49.49
C ASP A 629 16.30 9.28 -48.08
N ASP A 630 15.34 8.81 -47.24
CA ASP A 630 15.15 9.28 -45.85
C ASP A 630 15.16 8.17 -44.79
N SER A 631 15.57 6.94 -45.13
CA SER A 631 15.61 5.86 -44.14
C SER A 631 16.60 4.73 -44.45
N LEU A 632 17.23 4.20 -43.40
CA LEU A 632 18.08 3.01 -43.43
C LEU A 632 17.35 1.84 -42.78
N GLU A 633 17.16 0.75 -43.52
CA GLU A 633 16.58 -0.49 -43.00
C GLU A 633 17.66 -1.57 -42.88
N VAL A 634 17.77 -2.17 -41.69
CA VAL A 634 18.80 -3.18 -41.39
C VAL A 634 18.15 -4.55 -41.22
N TYR A 635 18.70 -5.53 -41.92
CA TYR A 635 18.20 -6.90 -41.96
C TYR A 635 19.26 -7.89 -41.49
N LYS A 636 18.83 -8.94 -40.78
CA LYS A 636 19.69 -10.07 -40.42
C LYS A 636 19.01 -11.37 -40.84
N ASN A 637 19.66 -12.16 -41.70
CA ASN A 637 19.12 -13.40 -42.27
C ASN A 637 17.74 -13.23 -42.94
N GLY A 638 17.50 -12.08 -43.58
CA GLY A 638 16.22 -11.78 -44.24
C GLY A 638 15.09 -11.33 -43.29
N VAL A 639 15.34 -11.26 -41.98
CA VAL A 639 14.38 -10.74 -40.99
C VAL A 639 14.69 -9.27 -40.72
N PHE A 640 13.66 -8.43 -40.79
CA PHE A 640 13.73 -7.01 -40.47
C PHE A 640 14.05 -6.82 -38.99
N MET A 641 15.15 -6.11 -38.70
CA MET A 641 15.58 -5.88 -37.32
C MET A 641 15.16 -4.50 -36.82
N THR A 642 15.39 -3.47 -37.63
CA THR A 642 15.06 -2.09 -37.26
C THR A 642 15.09 -1.17 -38.49
N LYS A 643 14.37 -0.04 -38.41
CA LYS A 643 14.33 1.01 -39.43
C LYS A 643 14.69 2.35 -38.79
N MET A 644 15.73 2.97 -39.30
CA MET A 644 16.15 4.31 -38.92
C MET A 644 15.57 5.32 -39.91
N ARG A 645 14.88 6.35 -39.43
CA ARG A 645 14.38 7.47 -40.26
C ARG A 645 15.17 8.74 -39.97
N SER A 646 15.44 9.51 -41.01
CA SER A 646 15.83 10.93 -40.89
C SER A 646 14.56 11.75 -40.62
N VAL A 647 14.65 12.71 -39.68
CA VAL A 647 13.61 13.74 -39.49
C VAL A 647 14.27 15.07 -39.83
N GLU A 648 13.79 15.74 -40.88
CA GLU A 648 14.19 17.11 -41.18
C GLU A 648 13.65 18.05 -40.10
N ASN A 649 14.53 18.75 -39.40
CA ASN A 649 14.17 19.96 -38.66
C ASN A 649 14.37 21.18 -39.57
N TYR A 650 13.53 22.21 -39.39
CA TYR A 650 13.60 23.52 -40.05
C TYR A 650 14.92 24.23 -39.72
N ASN A 651 16.00 23.79 -40.37
CA ASN A 651 17.29 24.45 -40.59
C ASN A 651 18.25 23.59 -41.44
N GLY A 652 17.77 22.53 -42.11
CA GLY A 652 18.54 21.83 -43.15
C GLY A 652 19.76 21.04 -42.65
N LEU A 653 19.66 20.37 -41.50
CA LEU A 653 20.73 19.52 -40.94
C LEU A 653 20.17 18.13 -40.59
N TYR A 654 20.74 17.08 -41.21
CA TYR A 654 20.43 15.68 -40.95
C TYR A 654 21.22 15.17 -39.74
N GLY A 655 20.54 14.68 -38.71
CA GLY A 655 21.13 13.98 -37.56
C GLY A 655 20.55 12.57 -37.43
N HIS A 656 21.39 11.56 -37.22
CA HIS A 656 20.98 10.17 -37.03
C HIS A 656 20.93 9.80 -35.53
N TYR A 657 19.84 9.17 -35.09
CA TYR A 657 19.62 8.69 -33.71
C TYR A 657 19.75 7.17 -33.62
N TYR A 658 20.26 6.65 -32.49
CA TYR A 658 20.28 5.22 -32.18
C TYR A 658 19.35 4.94 -30.99
N GLU A 659 18.47 3.95 -31.13
CA GLU A 659 17.54 3.49 -30.09
C GLU A 659 18.05 2.15 -29.54
N ILE A 660 18.22 2.04 -28.22
CA ILE A 660 18.63 0.79 -27.56
C ILE A 660 17.35 0.05 -27.18
N SER A 661 17.10 -1.10 -27.78
CA SER A 661 16.17 -2.09 -27.25
C SER A 661 16.93 -3.39 -26.96
N GLN A 662 16.70 -3.94 -25.76
CA GLN A 662 17.18 -5.24 -25.26
C GLN A 662 18.66 -5.35 -24.83
N ASN A 663 18.95 -4.93 -23.60
CA ASN A 663 19.81 -5.57 -22.57
C ASN A 663 21.12 -6.31 -22.93
N GLN A 664 21.85 -6.01 -24.00
CA GLN A 664 23.27 -6.42 -24.13
C GLN A 664 24.14 -5.38 -24.87
N ILE A 665 25.33 -5.09 -24.32
CA ILE A 665 26.39 -4.34 -25.00
C ILE A 665 27.34 -5.37 -25.64
N LEU A 666 27.36 -5.45 -26.98
CA LEU A 666 28.33 -6.25 -27.74
C LEU A 666 29.45 -5.35 -28.26
N PHE A 667 30.66 -5.53 -27.73
CA PHE A 667 31.88 -4.90 -28.26
C PHE A 667 32.46 -5.73 -29.40
N LYS A 668 32.87 -5.08 -30.48
CA LYS A 668 33.69 -5.70 -31.52
C LYS A 668 35.18 -5.50 -31.15
N ASP A 669 35.88 -6.62 -30.95
CA ASP A 669 37.33 -6.74 -30.77
C ASP A 669 38.00 -6.06 -29.54
N GLY A 670 37.27 -5.82 -28.45
CA GLY A 670 37.85 -5.83 -27.09
C GLY A 670 38.93 -4.79 -26.72
N VAL A 671 39.09 -3.67 -27.43
CA VAL A 671 40.03 -2.59 -27.03
C VAL A 671 39.44 -1.20 -27.30
N LEU A 672 39.30 -0.38 -26.26
CA LEU A 672 39.07 1.07 -26.33
C LEU A 672 40.41 1.79 -26.56
N SER A 673 40.47 2.75 -27.49
CA SER A 673 41.69 3.51 -27.77
C SER A 673 41.71 4.83 -27.00
N LEU A 674 42.91 5.36 -26.74
CA LEU A 674 43.09 6.64 -26.06
C LEU A 674 42.55 7.78 -26.93
N GLY A 675 41.45 8.41 -26.51
CA GLY A 675 40.78 9.50 -27.23
C GLY A 675 39.33 9.25 -27.63
N ASP A 676 38.78 8.05 -27.39
CA ASP A 676 37.37 7.76 -27.65
C ASP A 676 36.47 8.37 -26.56
N VAL A 677 35.45 9.14 -26.95
CA VAL A 677 34.41 9.66 -26.05
C VAL A 677 33.13 8.83 -26.22
N LEU A 678 32.72 8.15 -25.15
CA LEU A 678 31.44 7.44 -25.07
C LEU A 678 30.31 8.44 -24.81
N TYR A 679 29.32 8.49 -25.70
CA TYR A 679 28.07 9.21 -25.47
C TYR A 679 27.02 8.23 -24.94
N PHE A 680 26.61 8.42 -23.70
CA PHE A 680 25.43 7.75 -23.13
C PHE A 680 24.26 8.72 -23.18
N LYS A 681 23.16 8.35 -23.84
CA LYS A 681 21.86 8.92 -23.51
C LYS A 681 21.24 7.99 -22.48
N ILE A 682 21.36 8.36 -21.20
CA ILE A 682 20.57 7.74 -20.15
C ILE A 682 19.16 8.29 -20.35
N ASN A 683 18.25 7.48 -20.87
CA ASN A 683 16.84 7.66 -20.54
C ASN A 683 16.77 7.26 -19.07
N THR A 684 16.95 8.22 -18.17
CA THR A 684 16.53 8.00 -16.78
C THR A 684 15.06 7.69 -16.86
N ASP A 685 14.68 6.54 -16.29
CA ASP A 685 13.27 6.20 -16.13
C ASP A 685 12.54 7.40 -15.53
N ILE A 686 11.28 7.54 -15.88
CA ILE A 686 10.33 8.60 -15.47
C ILE A 686 10.28 8.82 -13.94
N ALA A 687 10.97 7.98 -13.15
CA ALA A 687 11.26 8.12 -11.74
C ALA A 687 12.09 9.37 -11.35
N ASP A 688 13.02 9.90 -12.16
CA ASP A 688 13.92 10.97 -11.66
C ASP A 688 13.39 12.41 -11.89
N MET A 689 12.25 12.58 -12.57
CA MET A 689 11.59 13.89 -12.70
C MET A 689 10.62 14.22 -11.54
N ARG A 690 10.71 13.49 -10.41
CA ARG A 690 9.88 13.68 -9.21
C ARG A 690 10.03 15.06 -8.53
N HIS A 691 11.16 15.76 -8.73
CA HIS A 691 11.70 16.72 -7.74
C HIS A 691 11.69 18.21 -8.15
N LEU A 692 10.87 18.62 -9.10
CA LEU A 692 10.78 20.05 -9.45
C LEU A 692 10.01 20.80 -8.34
N THR A 693 10.66 21.73 -7.61
CA THR A 693 10.11 22.96 -6.96
C THR A 693 9.35 22.97 -5.62
N ASN A 694 9.16 21.88 -4.85
CA ASN A 694 8.52 22.01 -3.51
C ASN A 694 9.38 21.36 -2.42
N ASP A 695 9.49 21.98 -1.25
CA ASP A 695 10.06 21.34 -0.05
C ASP A 695 9.12 20.23 0.42
N TYR A 696 9.68 19.06 0.72
CA TYR A 696 8.92 17.90 1.18
C TYR A 696 9.68 17.11 2.25
N ILE A 697 8.91 16.30 3.00
CA ILE A 697 9.44 15.28 3.90
C ILE A 697 9.25 13.93 3.24
N GLU A 698 10.34 13.17 3.13
CA GLU A 698 10.32 11.75 2.76
C GLU A 698 10.28 10.88 4.00
N TYR A 699 9.75 9.67 3.81
CA TYR A 699 9.60 8.69 4.88
C TYR A 699 10.43 7.45 4.58
N SER A 700 11.12 7.00 5.61
CA SER A 700 11.82 5.73 5.60
C SER A 700 11.29 4.86 6.73
N TYR A 701 10.99 3.62 6.38
CA TYR A 701 10.76 2.59 7.37
C TYR A 701 12.10 2.11 7.88
N ILE A 702 12.24 2.08 9.20
CA ILE A 702 13.33 1.43 9.90
C ILE A 702 12.72 0.57 11.00
N LEU A 703 13.11 -0.69 11.01
CA LEU A 703 12.64 -1.68 11.94
C LEU A 703 12.90 -1.25 13.39
N SER A 704 11.90 -1.39 14.26
CA SER A 704 12.07 -1.16 15.70
C SER A 704 12.39 -2.46 16.44
N GLU A 705 11.47 -3.42 16.39
CA GLU A 705 11.67 -4.73 17.00
C GLU A 705 10.94 -5.80 16.17
N LEU A 706 11.62 -6.93 15.93
CA LEU A 706 11.04 -8.05 15.21
C LEU A 706 11.47 -9.35 15.84
N GLN A 707 10.55 -10.31 15.85
CA GLN A 707 10.87 -11.70 16.10
C GLN A 707 10.41 -12.55 14.92
N VAL A 708 11.34 -13.31 14.35
CA VAL A 708 11.07 -14.24 13.25
C VAL A 708 11.55 -15.63 13.65
N ILE A 709 10.82 -16.65 13.24
CA ILE A 709 11.30 -18.03 13.33
C ILE A 709 12.15 -18.31 12.08
N PRO A 710 13.47 -18.53 12.21
CA PRO A 710 14.31 -18.78 11.06
C PRO A 710 14.00 -20.16 10.46
N ASN A 711 13.98 -20.25 9.14
CA ASN A 711 13.72 -21.46 8.41
C ASN A 711 14.98 -22.33 8.34
N LEU A 712 14.94 -23.55 8.85
CA LEU A 712 16.01 -24.52 8.63
C LEU A 712 16.21 -24.76 7.13
N THR A 713 17.44 -24.60 6.66
CA THR A 713 17.80 -24.77 5.24
C THR A 713 18.52 -26.09 5.02
N SER A 714 19.50 -26.41 5.88
CA SER A 714 20.34 -27.60 5.76
C SER A 714 20.82 -28.08 7.13
N THR A 715 20.97 -29.39 7.30
CA THR A 715 21.64 -30.02 8.44
C THR A 715 22.83 -30.83 7.92
N TYR A 716 24.00 -30.66 8.53
CA TYR A 716 25.26 -31.27 8.08
C TYR A 716 25.79 -32.30 9.09
N ASP A 717 25.41 -32.17 10.35
CA ASP A 717 25.65 -33.14 11.41
C ASP A 717 24.31 -33.61 12.00
N ILE A 718 24.09 -34.93 12.02
CA ILE A 718 22.86 -35.57 12.49
C ILE A 718 22.91 -35.94 13.96
N GLU A 719 24.08 -35.84 14.62
CA GLU A 719 24.27 -36.21 16.02
C GLU A 719 24.20 -35.02 16.98
N THR A 720 24.35 -33.78 16.50
CA THR A 720 24.31 -32.57 17.32
C THR A 720 22.88 -32.02 17.47
N ASP A 721 22.39 -31.98 18.71
CA ASP A 721 21.07 -31.45 19.10
C ASP A 721 21.02 -29.89 19.10
N LEU A 722 21.55 -29.21 18.07
CA LEU A 722 21.49 -27.73 17.98
C LEU A 722 20.31 -27.25 17.13
N ILE A 723 19.46 -26.39 17.70
CA ILE A 723 18.37 -25.75 16.96
C ILE A 723 18.27 -24.26 17.27
N CYS A 724 18.10 -23.45 16.23
CA CYS A 724 17.74 -22.04 16.37
C CYS A 724 16.22 -21.88 16.36
N ASP A 725 15.65 -21.37 17.45
CA ASP A 725 14.19 -21.24 17.64
C ASP A 725 13.67 -19.88 17.18
N ARG A 726 14.45 -18.81 17.36
CA ARG A 726 14.07 -17.46 16.95
C ARG A 726 15.26 -16.59 16.63
N ILE A 727 15.04 -15.65 15.73
CA ILE A 727 15.86 -14.47 15.57
C ILE A 727 15.09 -13.25 16.09
N GLU A 728 15.71 -12.53 17.02
CA GLU A 728 15.21 -11.25 17.50
C GLU A 728 16.08 -10.14 16.93
N ILE A 729 15.44 -9.11 16.39
CA ILE A 729 16.10 -7.96 15.81
C ILE A 729 15.59 -6.74 16.54
N THR A 730 16.48 -6.02 17.19
CA THR A 730 16.13 -4.84 17.99
C THR A 730 16.93 -3.64 17.51
N ARG A 731 16.28 -2.49 17.45
CA ARG A 731 16.91 -1.20 17.22
C ARG A 731 17.24 -0.54 18.55
N ASP A 732 18.50 -0.13 18.70
CA ASP A 732 18.97 0.71 19.81
C ASP A 732 19.68 1.95 19.24
N GLY A 733 18.92 3.04 19.08
CA GLY A 733 19.38 4.25 18.41
C GLY A 733 19.77 4.01 16.95
N ALA A 734 21.06 4.15 16.64
CA ALA A 734 21.62 3.87 15.31
C ALA A 734 21.99 2.39 15.11
N HIS A 735 22.03 1.60 16.18
CA HIS A 735 22.44 0.20 16.15
C HIS A 735 21.27 -0.71 15.81
N ILE A 736 21.54 -1.76 15.03
CA ILE A 736 20.62 -2.88 14.84
C ILE A 736 21.30 -4.14 15.35
N ILE A 737 20.65 -4.78 16.31
CA ILE A 737 21.16 -5.96 17.00
C ILE A 737 20.40 -7.18 16.46
N PHE A 738 21.14 -8.13 15.90
CA PHE A 738 20.64 -9.44 15.49
C PHE A 738 21.02 -10.45 16.57
N ASP A 739 20.03 -10.99 17.27
CA ASP A 739 20.19 -12.07 18.24
C ASP A 739 19.52 -13.35 17.69
N LEU A 740 20.36 -14.28 17.23
CA LEU A 740 19.93 -15.62 16.84
C LEU A 740 20.04 -16.55 18.06
N PHE A 741 18.90 -16.89 18.65
CA PHE A 741 18.85 -17.80 19.79
C PHE A 741 19.01 -19.24 19.33
N TYR A 742 19.66 -20.05 20.16
CA TYR A 742 19.81 -21.47 19.93
C TYR A 742 19.59 -22.27 21.22
N TYR A 743 19.19 -23.52 21.06
CA TYR A 743 19.18 -24.52 22.10
C TYR A 743 20.08 -25.67 21.69
N THR A 744 20.85 -26.18 22.64
CA THR A 744 21.69 -27.38 22.51
C THR A 744 21.94 -27.99 23.89
N ASP A 745 22.06 -29.32 23.91
CA ASP A 745 22.45 -30.13 25.07
C ASP A 745 23.93 -30.55 25.02
N ALA A 746 24.65 -30.16 23.96
CA ALA A 746 26.06 -30.48 23.81
C ALA A 746 26.92 -29.73 24.83
N GLU A 747 27.94 -30.40 25.38
CA GLU A 747 28.84 -29.81 26.38
C GLU A 747 29.83 -28.79 25.78
N ASP A 748 29.99 -28.77 24.46
CA ASP A 748 30.98 -27.97 23.73
C ASP A 748 30.39 -26.73 23.01
N TYR A 749 29.15 -26.35 23.34
CA TYR A 749 28.42 -25.24 22.72
C TYR A 749 29.13 -23.88 22.80
N GLU A 750 30.06 -23.71 23.74
CA GLU A 750 30.92 -22.52 23.83
C GLU A 750 31.84 -22.36 22.60
N ASN A 751 32.15 -23.46 21.90
CA ASN A 751 32.99 -23.47 20.71
C ASN A 751 32.22 -23.22 19.41
N TYR A 752 30.90 -23.09 19.48
CA TYR A 752 30.10 -22.84 18.29
C TYR A 752 30.36 -21.44 17.74
N SER A 753 30.41 -21.38 16.42
CA SER A 753 30.55 -20.17 15.63
C SER A 753 29.36 -20.04 14.70
N CYS A 754 28.89 -18.82 14.49
CA CYS A 754 27.83 -18.53 13.53
C CYS A 754 28.31 -17.47 12.55
N THR A 755 28.12 -17.74 11.27
CA THR A 755 28.36 -16.79 10.18
C THR A 755 27.01 -16.43 9.57
N MET A 756 26.69 -15.14 9.56
CA MET A 756 25.52 -14.57 8.89
C MET A 756 25.94 -14.05 7.51
N ALA A 757 25.23 -14.47 6.47
CA ALA A 757 25.39 -13.99 5.11
C ALA A 757 24.13 -13.24 4.65
N ILE A 758 24.29 -12.03 4.14
CA ILE A 758 23.24 -11.29 3.44
C ILE A 758 23.36 -11.68 1.96
N VAL A 759 22.40 -12.45 1.47
CA VAL A 759 22.48 -13.09 0.14
C VAL A 759 22.60 -12.05 -0.98
N GLU A 760 21.81 -10.97 -0.89
CA GLU A 760 21.71 -9.99 -1.95
C GLU A 760 22.90 -9.02 -2.04
N SER A 761 23.69 -8.87 -0.97
CA SER A 761 24.89 -8.03 -0.96
C SER A 761 26.19 -8.83 -0.94
N GLU A 762 26.11 -10.16 -0.88
CA GLU A 762 27.24 -11.09 -0.66
C GLU A 762 28.06 -10.75 0.61
N GLN A 763 27.47 -9.97 1.53
CA GLN A 763 28.13 -9.58 2.76
C GLN A 763 28.11 -10.74 3.75
N LEU A 764 29.27 -11.09 4.27
CA LEU A 764 29.46 -12.16 5.23
C LEU A 764 30.00 -11.59 6.55
N VAL A 765 29.32 -11.86 7.65
CA VAL A 765 29.71 -11.38 8.99
C VAL A 765 29.69 -12.52 9.99
N ASN A 766 30.65 -12.49 10.92
CA ASN A 766 30.72 -13.46 12.00
C ASN A 766 29.96 -12.91 13.21
N MET A 767 29.04 -13.71 13.74
CA MET A 767 28.29 -13.39 14.94
C MET A 767 29.09 -13.86 16.17
N THR A 768 29.02 -13.09 17.25
CA THR A 768 29.65 -13.43 18.52
C THR A 768 28.76 -14.40 19.28
N ASN A 769 29.27 -15.58 19.64
CA ASN A 769 28.57 -16.52 20.51
C ASN A 769 28.55 -15.96 21.94
N ILE A 770 27.36 -15.92 22.56
CA ILE A 770 27.14 -15.55 23.97
C ILE A 770 26.58 -16.81 24.65
N PRO A 771 27.44 -17.73 25.13
CA PRO A 771 26.99 -19.06 25.56
C PRO A 771 26.04 -19.04 26.76
N GLY A 772 26.26 -18.13 27.72
CA GLY A 772 25.42 -18.00 28.92
C GLY A 772 23.95 -17.64 28.64
N GLU A 773 23.66 -17.06 27.47
CA GLU A 773 22.32 -16.72 27.01
C GLU A 773 21.86 -17.60 25.83
N LYS A 774 22.70 -18.58 25.43
CA LYS A 774 22.54 -19.44 24.25
C LYS A 774 22.09 -18.67 23.00
N LYS A 775 22.85 -17.65 22.61
CA LYS A 775 22.57 -16.86 21.40
C LYS A 775 23.83 -16.44 20.66
N PHE A 776 23.69 -16.24 19.36
CA PHE A 776 24.68 -15.55 18.53
C PHE A 776 24.23 -14.12 18.32
N ARG A 777 25.11 -13.15 18.61
CA ARG A 777 24.84 -11.72 18.48
C ARG A 777 25.70 -11.09 17.41
N TYR A 778 25.08 -10.27 16.56
CA TYR A 778 25.78 -9.32 15.71
C TYR A 778 25.15 -7.94 15.85
N ILE A 779 25.99 -6.90 15.87
CA ILE A 779 25.54 -5.51 16.00
C ILE A 779 26.02 -4.77 14.76
N PHE A 780 25.07 -4.29 13.95
CA PHE A 780 25.36 -3.26 12.98
C PHE A 780 25.50 -1.94 13.72
N ASN A 781 26.66 -1.28 13.57
CA ASN A 781 26.90 -0.01 14.24
C ASN A 781 26.00 1.10 13.69
N ASN A 782 25.63 1.01 12.42
CA ASN A 782 24.69 1.91 11.78
C ASN A 782 23.72 1.10 10.91
N TYR A 783 22.41 1.32 11.09
CA TYR A 783 21.39 0.72 10.24
C TYR A 783 21.54 1.09 8.75
N LEU A 784 22.22 2.19 8.43
CA LEU A 784 22.54 2.60 7.05
C LEU A 784 23.50 1.64 6.34
N ASP A 785 24.26 0.83 7.09
CA ASP A 785 25.16 -0.19 6.54
C ASP A 785 24.40 -1.37 5.91
N ILE A 786 23.10 -1.49 6.21
CA ILE A 786 22.22 -2.53 5.69
C ILE A 786 21.55 -2.01 4.41
N PRO A 787 21.52 -2.76 3.29
CA PRO A 787 20.83 -2.34 2.07
C PRO A 787 19.32 -2.10 2.25
N GLU A 788 18.74 -1.18 1.49
CA GLU A 788 17.30 -0.88 1.49
C GLU A 788 16.51 -1.85 0.60
N LYS A 789 15.81 -2.82 1.21
CA LYS A 789 14.83 -3.77 0.61
C LYS A 789 14.57 -4.94 1.58
N GLU A 790 13.69 -5.87 1.18
CA GLU A 790 13.66 -7.22 1.77
C GLU A 790 14.97 -7.95 1.45
N LEU A 791 15.62 -8.46 2.49
CA LEU A 791 16.88 -9.19 2.40
C LEU A 791 16.75 -10.60 2.97
N THR A 792 17.50 -11.52 2.38
CA THR A 792 17.61 -12.91 2.84
C THR A 792 18.88 -13.07 3.67
N TYR A 793 18.71 -13.41 4.94
CA TYR A 793 19.78 -13.65 5.89
C TYR A 793 19.97 -15.15 6.09
N ASN A 794 21.14 -15.67 5.72
CA ASN A 794 21.51 -17.06 5.94
C ASN A 794 22.47 -17.17 7.12
N PHE A 795 22.14 -18.01 8.10
CA PHE A 795 22.95 -18.26 9.28
C PHE A 795 23.57 -19.65 9.17
N THR A 796 24.89 -19.73 9.24
CA THR A 796 25.63 -20.99 9.16
C THR A 796 26.38 -21.21 10.46
N ILE A 797 26.06 -22.30 11.15
CA ILE A 797 26.62 -22.63 12.47
C ILE A 797 27.60 -23.77 12.32
N ALA A 798 28.77 -23.62 12.93
CA ALA A 798 29.86 -24.58 12.87
C ALA A 798 30.53 -24.76 14.23
N ASN A 799 31.00 -25.97 14.51
CA ASN A 799 31.84 -26.30 15.66
C ASN A 799 33.27 -26.55 15.18
N ILE A 800 34.22 -25.70 15.59
CA ILE A 800 35.65 -25.84 15.25
C ILE A 800 35.85 -26.09 13.73
N SER A 801 35.10 -25.36 12.89
CA SER A 801 35.07 -25.45 11.41
C SER A 801 34.34 -26.64 10.78
N GLU A 802 33.72 -27.53 11.56
CA GLU A 802 32.75 -28.51 11.05
C GLU A 802 31.36 -27.90 11.02
N LEU A 803 30.72 -27.91 9.84
CA LEU A 803 29.36 -27.37 9.67
C LEU A 803 28.38 -28.24 10.44
N ILE A 804 27.52 -27.61 11.24
CA ILE A 804 26.43 -28.28 11.96
C ILE A 804 25.12 -28.08 11.20
N VAL A 805 24.73 -26.82 11.01
CA VAL A 805 23.39 -26.48 10.53
C VAL A 805 23.36 -25.10 9.87
N SER A 806 22.44 -24.91 8.92
CA SER A 806 22.15 -23.62 8.31
C SER A 806 20.68 -23.25 8.38
N TYR A 807 20.39 -21.99 8.69
CA TYR A 807 19.05 -21.39 8.72
C TYR A 807 18.95 -20.20 7.75
N SER A 808 17.74 -19.79 7.40
CA SER A 808 17.44 -18.63 6.57
C SER A 808 16.25 -17.83 7.10
N ALA A 809 16.30 -16.50 7.01
CA ALA A 809 15.17 -15.62 7.30
C ALA A 809 15.10 -14.47 6.29
N LYS A 810 13.89 -14.09 5.90
CA LYS A 810 13.63 -12.90 5.08
C LYS A 810 13.12 -11.77 5.96
N ILE A 811 13.81 -10.64 5.93
CA ILE A 811 13.56 -9.51 6.84
C ILE A 811 13.73 -8.20 6.07
N ILE A 812 12.86 -7.23 6.36
CA ILE A 812 13.04 -5.83 5.95
C ILE A 812 13.54 -5.04 7.17
N VAL A 813 14.80 -4.60 7.14
CA VAL A 813 15.36 -3.77 8.23
C VAL A 813 15.15 -2.28 7.94
N ARG A 814 15.37 -1.86 6.68
CA ARG A 814 15.03 -0.51 6.23
C ARG A 814 14.54 -0.48 4.80
N GLN A 815 13.64 0.44 4.51
CA GLN A 815 13.10 0.66 3.18
C GLN A 815 12.58 2.09 3.01
N SER A 816 12.92 2.75 1.91
CA SER A 816 12.29 4.00 1.52
C SER A 816 10.81 3.76 1.17
N LEU A 817 9.92 4.61 1.67
CA LEU A 817 8.48 4.48 1.46
C LEU A 817 8.01 5.43 0.36
N ASN A 818 7.01 5.01 -0.41
CA ASN A 818 6.29 5.89 -1.34
C ASN A 818 5.30 6.80 -0.57
N MET A 819 5.83 7.56 0.38
CA MET A 819 5.10 8.52 1.20
C MET A 819 5.86 9.85 1.18
N MET A 820 5.13 10.94 1.04
CA MET A 820 5.68 12.30 1.08
C MET A 820 4.73 13.28 1.74
N SER A 821 5.29 14.24 2.47
CA SER A 821 4.53 15.29 3.15
C SER A 821 4.96 16.67 2.68
N ASN A 822 4.00 17.57 2.51
CA ASN A 822 4.27 18.91 2.01
C ASN A 822 4.87 19.76 3.11
N VAL A 823 5.82 20.61 2.73
CA VAL A 823 6.46 21.53 3.66
C VAL A 823 6.40 22.96 3.12
N LYS A 824 6.21 23.88 4.05
CA LYS A 824 6.34 25.31 3.81
C LYS A 824 7.35 25.88 4.79
N ILE A 825 8.49 26.30 4.26
CA ILE A 825 9.53 26.98 5.04
C ILE A 825 9.13 28.46 5.18
N LEU A 826 9.13 28.95 6.41
CA LEU A 826 8.93 30.36 6.76
C LEU A 826 10.23 30.90 7.38
N ASP A 827 10.33 32.22 7.53
CA ASP A 827 11.54 32.90 8.02
C ASP A 827 12.11 32.35 9.36
N SER A 828 11.26 31.76 10.20
CA SER A 828 11.63 31.26 11.54
C SER A 828 11.25 29.81 11.83
N GLU A 829 10.48 29.16 10.96
CA GLU A 829 9.88 27.85 11.25
C GLU A 829 9.60 27.05 9.99
N ILE A 830 9.45 25.73 10.16
CA ILE A 830 9.15 24.80 9.08
C ILE A 830 7.75 24.23 9.36
N ASN A 831 6.79 24.61 8.54
CA ASN A 831 5.42 24.11 8.63
C ASN A 831 5.30 22.82 7.81
N ALA A 832 5.15 21.70 8.49
CA ALA A 832 5.01 20.40 7.89
C ALA A 832 3.55 19.93 7.94
N TYR A 833 3.01 19.53 6.80
CA TYR A 833 1.62 19.13 6.62
C TYR A 833 1.51 17.63 6.37
N ASP A 834 0.36 17.03 6.66
CA ASP A 834 0.08 15.62 6.40
C ASP A 834 1.05 14.60 7.06
N ILE A 835 1.57 14.90 8.26
CA ILE A 835 2.48 13.99 8.98
C ILE A 835 1.68 12.80 9.55
N PRO A 836 1.94 11.55 9.11
CA PRO A 836 1.25 10.37 9.62
C PRO A 836 1.76 10.03 11.01
N VAL A 837 0.82 9.92 11.95
CA VAL A 837 1.09 9.58 13.34
C VAL A 837 0.15 8.50 13.86
N ILE A 838 0.57 7.85 14.94
CA ILE A 838 -0.21 6.84 15.68
C ILE A 838 -0.45 7.29 17.12
N LYS A 839 -1.62 6.99 17.68
CA LYS A 839 -1.95 7.36 19.07
C LYS A 839 -1.00 6.67 20.04
N LYS A 840 -0.34 7.45 20.90
CA LYS A 840 0.68 6.95 21.83
C LYS A 840 0.13 5.88 22.78
N SER A 841 -1.03 6.13 23.39
CA SER A 841 -1.66 5.19 24.33
C SER A 841 -1.99 3.83 23.70
N PHE A 842 -2.27 3.80 22.38
CA PHE A 842 -2.49 2.57 21.65
C PHE A 842 -1.16 1.88 21.38
N TYR A 843 -0.17 2.59 20.82
CA TYR A 843 1.13 2.02 20.47
C TYR A 843 1.87 1.43 21.69
N ASP A 844 1.78 2.09 22.85
CA ASP A 844 2.37 1.61 24.11
C ASP A 844 1.67 0.36 24.68
N SER A 845 0.45 0.06 24.23
CA SER A 845 -0.35 -1.07 24.73
C SER A 845 -0.20 -2.35 23.90
N VAL A 846 0.33 -2.24 22.68
CA VAL A 846 0.42 -3.35 21.71
C VAL A 846 1.78 -4.04 21.82
N ASP A 847 1.83 -5.34 21.54
CA ASP A 847 3.11 -6.04 21.33
C ASP A 847 3.77 -5.54 20.03
N ILE A 848 4.87 -4.81 20.18
CA ILE A 848 5.59 -4.16 19.08
C ILE A 848 6.08 -5.20 18.06
N LYS A 849 6.50 -6.40 18.49
CA LYS A 849 6.97 -7.46 17.59
C LYS A 849 5.86 -7.91 16.66
N ASP A 850 4.67 -8.13 17.22
CA ASP A 850 3.49 -8.54 16.46
C ASP A 850 2.99 -7.41 15.56
N PHE A 851 2.99 -6.17 16.04
CA PHE A 851 2.59 -5.02 15.24
C PHE A 851 3.52 -4.77 14.06
N GLU A 852 4.84 -4.87 14.26
CA GLU A 852 5.84 -4.76 13.21
C GLU A 852 5.67 -5.87 12.15
N SER A 853 5.50 -7.11 12.60
CA SER A 853 5.34 -8.27 11.70
C SER A 853 4.02 -8.25 10.93
N LEU A 854 2.89 -8.08 11.62
CA LEU A 854 1.55 -8.24 11.05
C LEU A 854 1.03 -7.00 10.33
N THR A 855 1.50 -5.81 10.73
CA THR A 855 1.01 -4.54 10.16
C THR A 855 2.09 -3.86 9.31
N LEU A 856 3.22 -3.46 9.90
CA LEU A 856 4.18 -2.59 9.21
C LEU A 856 4.93 -3.32 8.08
N GLN A 857 5.52 -4.49 8.35
CA GLN A 857 6.19 -5.26 7.30
C GLN A 857 5.23 -5.78 6.24
N SER A 858 4.01 -6.14 6.64
CA SER A 858 2.98 -6.56 5.69
C SER A 858 2.54 -5.40 4.77
N ILE A 859 2.38 -4.18 5.28
CA ILE A 859 2.11 -3.00 4.43
C ILE A 859 3.25 -2.78 3.44
N ILE A 860 4.48 -2.83 3.91
CA ILE A 860 5.65 -2.50 3.08
C ILE A 860 5.87 -3.55 1.98
N SER A 861 5.62 -4.83 2.30
CA SER A 861 5.75 -5.93 1.34
C SER A 861 4.57 -6.04 0.37
N GLU A 862 3.33 -5.83 0.83
CA GLU A 862 2.12 -6.05 0.02
C GLU A 862 1.71 -4.80 -0.79
N MET A 863 2.07 -3.59 -0.33
CA MET A 863 1.67 -2.33 -0.99
C MET A 863 2.72 -1.82 -1.99
N GLU A 864 3.26 -2.73 -2.83
CA GLU A 864 4.04 -2.36 -4.01
C GLU A 864 3.15 -1.80 -5.13
N PHE A 865 2.73 -0.54 -4.96
CA PHE A 865 1.85 0.16 -5.90
C PHE A 865 2.38 0.25 -7.33
N ILE A 866 3.69 0.05 -7.55
CA ILE A 866 4.27 0.05 -8.89
C ILE A 866 3.68 -1.02 -9.80
N ASN A 867 3.20 -2.13 -9.22
CA ASN A 867 2.58 -3.23 -9.97
C ASN A 867 1.13 -2.92 -10.40
N TYR A 868 0.50 -1.91 -9.78
CA TYR A 868 -0.94 -1.62 -9.93
C TYR A 868 -1.23 -0.23 -10.51
N ARG A 869 -0.27 0.70 -10.51
CA ARG A 869 -0.45 2.09 -10.95
C ARG A 869 -0.18 2.30 -12.44
N MET A 870 -0.65 3.43 -12.97
CA MET A 870 -0.20 3.91 -14.28
C MET A 870 1.23 4.42 -14.21
N LEU A 871 2.00 4.18 -15.26
CA LEU A 871 3.42 4.52 -15.31
C LEU A 871 3.68 6.03 -15.08
N THR A 872 2.72 6.89 -15.44
CA THR A 872 2.78 8.35 -15.31
C THR A 872 2.38 8.88 -13.94
N ASP A 873 1.79 8.06 -13.07
CA ASP A 873 1.11 8.52 -11.86
C ASP A 873 1.83 8.02 -10.62
N PHE A 874 2.27 8.91 -9.74
CA PHE A 874 2.85 8.60 -8.44
C PHE A 874 1.74 8.33 -7.43
N ILE A 875 1.87 7.27 -6.64
CA ILE A 875 0.95 7.00 -5.55
C ILE A 875 1.65 7.37 -4.24
N ASN A 876 1.10 8.36 -3.55
CA ASN A 876 1.52 8.80 -2.22
C ASN A 876 0.58 8.18 -1.18
N LEU A 877 1.09 7.23 -0.39
CA LEU A 877 0.29 6.60 0.67
C LEU A 877 0.10 7.55 1.85
N LYS A 878 -1.15 7.67 2.33
CA LYS A 878 -1.55 8.49 3.48
C LYS A 878 -2.48 7.71 4.40
N LEU A 879 -2.50 8.10 5.67
CA LEU A 879 -3.37 7.49 6.68
C LEU A 879 -4.59 8.37 6.92
N ALA A 880 -5.76 7.77 7.04
CA ALA A 880 -6.96 8.52 7.42
C ALA A 880 -7.00 8.79 8.93
N ASN A 881 -7.81 9.78 9.33
CA ASN A 881 -8.05 10.09 10.73
C ASN A 881 -9.04 9.06 11.30
N THR A 882 -8.58 8.24 12.25
CA THR A 882 -9.42 7.26 12.96
C THR A 882 -9.61 7.59 14.44
N THR A 883 -8.88 8.60 14.95
CA THR A 883 -8.91 9.09 16.33
C THR A 883 -8.80 10.62 16.42
N GLY A 884 -9.27 11.17 17.54
CA GLY A 884 -9.20 12.60 17.89
C GLY A 884 -10.26 13.45 17.20
N THR A 885 -10.12 14.77 17.28
CA THR A 885 -11.12 15.73 16.81
C THR A 885 -11.34 15.67 15.29
N MET A 886 -12.58 15.56 14.83
CA MET A 886 -12.99 15.57 13.43
C MET A 886 -13.41 16.97 12.99
N TYR A 887 -12.63 17.57 12.09
CA TYR A 887 -12.90 18.87 11.48
C TYR A 887 -13.54 18.78 10.09
N THR A 888 -13.55 17.61 9.45
CA THR A 888 -13.92 17.41 8.04
C THR A 888 -15.34 17.89 7.68
N MET A 889 -16.28 17.87 8.63
CA MET A 889 -17.64 18.43 8.48
C MET A 889 -17.64 19.95 8.19
N GLN A 890 -16.58 20.67 8.58
CA GLN A 890 -16.44 22.11 8.30
C GLN A 890 -16.23 22.41 6.81
N HIS A 891 -15.89 21.41 5.98
CA HIS A 891 -15.77 21.61 4.53
C HIS A 891 -17.12 21.60 3.81
N ASN A 892 -18.21 21.14 4.45
CA ASN A 892 -19.54 21.09 3.85
C ASN A 892 -19.99 22.41 3.23
N THR A 893 -20.67 22.31 2.10
CA THR A 893 -21.28 23.48 1.44
C THR A 893 -22.31 24.16 2.34
N VAL A 894 -22.33 25.50 2.34
CA VAL A 894 -23.31 26.27 3.12
C VAL A 894 -24.67 26.24 2.42
N SER A 895 -25.76 26.05 3.17
CA SER A 895 -27.12 26.03 2.61
C SER A 895 -27.78 27.41 2.61
N LYS A 896 -27.32 28.34 3.46
CA LYS A 896 -27.78 29.74 3.52
C LYS A 896 -26.61 30.71 3.47
N GLN A 897 -26.92 31.99 3.27
CA GLN A 897 -25.93 33.06 3.32
C GLN A 897 -25.32 33.17 4.72
N ALA A 898 -24.06 33.61 4.76
CA ALA A 898 -23.30 33.78 5.99
C ALA A 898 -23.97 34.78 6.94
N VAL A 899 -23.74 34.58 8.23
CA VAL A 899 -24.16 35.47 9.30
C VAL A 899 -22.93 36.05 9.99
N LYS A 900 -23.08 37.23 10.58
CA LYS A 900 -22.01 37.91 11.29
C LYS A 900 -21.62 37.14 12.55
N ASP A 901 -22.59 36.90 13.44
CA ASP A 901 -22.38 36.26 14.75
C ASP A 901 -23.63 35.52 15.28
N LEU A 902 -23.45 34.71 16.34
CA LEU A 902 -24.53 34.16 17.18
C LEU A 902 -24.75 35.03 18.43
N ILE A 903 -25.89 35.69 18.50
CA ILE A 903 -26.19 36.69 19.51
C ILE A 903 -27.10 36.18 20.63
N LEU A 904 -26.86 36.67 21.84
CA LEU A 904 -27.77 36.57 23.01
C LEU A 904 -28.52 37.88 23.26
N GLU A 905 -27.88 39.00 22.91
CA GLU A 905 -28.38 40.36 23.07
C GLU A 905 -28.08 41.14 21.78
N LEU A 906 -28.81 42.23 21.54
CA LEU A 906 -28.62 43.05 20.35
C LEU A 906 -27.28 43.81 20.41
N PRO A 907 -26.47 43.82 19.33
CA PRO A 907 -25.27 44.64 19.26
C PRO A 907 -25.60 46.14 19.39
N THR A 908 -24.66 46.93 19.93
CA THR A 908 -24.85 48.37 20.16
C THR A 908 -24.88 49.20 18.87
N GLU A 909 -24.21 48.73 17.82
CA GLU A 909 -24.26 49.33 16.48
C GLU A 909 -24.53 48.21 15.47
N ILE A 910 -25.55 48.40 14.63
CA ILE A 910 -25.99 47.41 13.64
C ILE A 910 -26.13 48.11 12.29
N ILE A 911 -25.46 47.58 11.28
CA ILE A 911 -25.49 48.11 9.92
C ILE A 911 -26.61 47.42 9.13
N ALA A 912 -27.29 48.17 8.26
CA ALA A 912 -28.31 47.58 7.39
C ALA A 912 -27.68 46.49 6.49
N GLY A 913 -28.31 45.32 6.45
CA GLY A 913 -27.83 44.11 5.78
C GLY A 913 -27.11 43.12 6.70
N GLU A 914 -26.80 43.46 7.95
CA GLU A 914 -26.18 42.53 8.88
C GLU A 914 -27.15 41.43 9.32
N ARG A 915 -26.67 40.19 9.31
CA ARG A 915 -27.41 38.97 9.65
C ARG A 915 -26.86 38.34 10.91
N PHE A 916 -27.72 37.83 11.78
CA PHE A 916 -27.35 37.17 13.03
C PHE A 916 -28.18 35.91 13.25
N ILE A 917 -27.62 34.95 13.99
CA ILE A 917 -28.39 33.84 14.55
C ILE A 917 -28.70 34.16 16.02
N VAL A 918 -29.96 34.07 16.41
CA VAL A 918 -30.34 34.22 17.83
C VAL A 918 -30.20 32.87 18.53
N LYS A 919 -29.41 32.79 19.59
CA LYS A 919 -29.19 31.54 20.33
C LYS A 919 -30.49 31.03 21.00
N ASP A 920 -30.58 29.72 21.20
CA ASP A 920 -31.70 29.04 21.88
C ASP A 920 -31.92 29.54 23.32
N CYS A 921 -30.85 29.98 23.98
CA CYS A 921 -30.88 30.53 25.33
C CYS A 921 -30.99 32.07 25.40
N ALA A 922 -31.30 32.76 24.30
CA ALA A 922 -31.49 34.20 24.32
C ALA A 922 -32.70 34.61 25.21
N GLU A 923 -32.54 35.66 26.02
CA GLU A 923 -33.58 36.16 26.92
C GLU A 923 -34.03 37.57 26.51
N GLY A 924 -35.18 38.02 27.04
CA GLY A 924 -35.67 39.38 26.82
C GLY A 924 -36.20 39.62 25.39
N PRO A 925 -35.91 40.76 24.73
CA PRO A 925 -36.52 41.13 23.45
C PRO A 925 -36.26 40.15 22.29
N LEU A 926 -35.19 39.35 22.38
CA LEU A 926 -34.81 38.37 21.37
C LEU A 926 -35.40 36.97 21.62
N GLU A 927 -36.07 36.74 22.74
CA GLU A 927 -36.62 35.43 23.10
C GLU A 927 -37.60 34.88 22.05
N ILE A 928 -38.39 35.74 21.42
CA ILE A 928 -39.34 35.34 20.37
C ILE A 928 -38.65 34.90 19.06
N TYR A 929 -37.34 35.17 18.94
CA TYR A 929 -36.53 34.86 17.78
C TYR A 929 -35.53 33.73 18.03
N LYS A 930 -35.61 33.00 19.15
CA LYS A 930 -34.76 31.84 19.46
C LYS A 930 -34.59 30.90 18.25
N ASN A 931 -33.35 30.58 17.93
CA ASN A 931 -32.90 29.77 16.79
C ASN A 931 -33.18 30.33 15.39
N LYS A 932 -33.79 31.52 15.28
CA LYS A 932 -34.07 32.14 13.98
C LYS A 932 -32.87 32.93 13.48
N ILE A 933 -32.81 33.08 12.17
CA ILE A 933 -31.87 33.97 11.50
C ILE A 933 -32.57 35.31 11.32
N ILE A 934 -31.96 36.37 11.85
CA ILE A 934 -32.50 37.73 11.75
C ILE A 934 -31.57 38.60 10.91
N GLU A 935 -32.13 39.45 10.06
CA GLU A 935 -31.40 40.39 9.22
C GLU A 935 -31.94 41.81 9.43
N TRP A 936 -31.06 42.77 9.67
CA TRP A 936 -31.45 44.15 9.90
C TRP A 936 -31.62 44.92 8.59
N SER A 937 -32.84 45.37 8.26
CA SER A 937 -33.08 46.13 7.02
C SER A 937 -32.69 47.62 7.13
N GLY A 938 -32.30 48.09 8.31
CA GLY A 938 -32.16 49.52 8.63
C GLY A 938 -33.41 50.13 9.28
N SER A 939 -34.53 49.42 9.29
CA SER A 939 -35.77 49.89 9.94
C SER A 939 -36.57 48.78 10.62
N PHE A 940 -36.44 47.52 10.18
CA PHE A 940 -37.11 46.36 10.75
C PHE A 940 -36.25 45.10 10.60
N TRP A 941 -36.60 44.06 11.35
CA TRP A 941 -35.96 42.75 11.27
C TRP A 941 -36.65 41.85 10.25
N ASN A 942 -35.90 41.38 9.26
CA ASN A 942 -36.28 40.27 8.40
C ASN A 942 -35.96 38.96 9.13
N ILE A 943 -36.93 38.07 9.25
CA ILE A 943 -36.80 36.83 10.03
C ILE A 943 -36.90 35.65 9.09
N GLN A 944 -35.97 34.70 9.25
CA GLN A 944 -35.93 33.47 8.48
C GLN A 944 -35.81 32.27 9.42
N ASP A 945 -36.72 31.31 9.28
CA ASP A 945 -36.67 30.05 10.03
C ASP A 945 -35.67 29.07 9.37
N PRO A 946 -34.80 28.40 10.14
CA PRO A 946 -33.92 27.36 9.62
C PRO A 946 -34.65 26.03 9.47
N LEU A 947 -34.15 25.20 8.55
CA LEU A 947 -34.54 23.80 8.38
C LEU A 947 -33.48 22.88 9.00
N THR A 948 -33.88 21.67 9.39
CA THR A 948 -32.92 20.66 9.87
C THR A 948 -31.83 20.43 8.82
N ASN A 949 -30.58 20.37 9.29
CA ASN A 949 -29.37 20.27 8.48
C ASN A 949 -29.05 21.52 7.63
N ASP A 950 -29.66 22.68 7.89
CA ASP A 950 -29.17 23.94 7.36
C ASP A 950 -27.77 24.24 7.91
N ILE A 951 -26.82 24.58 7.03
CA ILE A 951 -25.43 24.91 7.36
C ILE A 951 -25.17 26.38 7.02
N ILE A 952 -24.63 27.12 7.97
CA ILE A 952 -24.34 28.55 7.82
C ILE A 952 -22.92 28.84 8.29
N MET A 953 -22.18 29.63 7.50
CA MET A 953 -20.91 30.19 7.93
C MET A 953 -21.14 31.37 8.88
N VAL A 954 -20.52 31.32 10.06
CA VAL A 954 -20.51 32.44 11.01
C VAL A 954 -19.17 33.15 10.88
N THR A 955 -19.18 34.38 10.37
CA THR A 955 -17.95 35.07 9.98
C THR A 955 -17.07 35.44 11.17
N GLU A 956 -17.65 35.85 12.31
CA GLU A 956 -16.85 36.21 13.50
C GLU A 956 -16.23 34.99 14.20
N LEU A 957 -16.91 33.84 14.14
CA LEU A 957 -16.37 32.58 14.69
C LEU A 957 -15.41 31.86 13.73
N GLY A 958 -15.41 32.21 12.45
CA GLY A 958 -14.64 31.50 11.42
C GLY A 958 -15.07 30.04 11.24
N LYS A 959 -16.28 29.66 11.69
CA LYS A 959 -16.77 28.27 11.69
C LYS A 959 -18.15 28.17 11.07
N LYS A 960 -18.44 27.01 10.49
CA LYS A 960 -19.78 26.65 10.03
C LYS A 960 -20.55 26.03 11.20
N VAL A 961 -21.82 26.41 11.33
CA VAL A 961 -22.78 25.85 12.28
C VAL A 961 -23.89 25.12 11.53
N ILE A 962 -24.43 24.07 12.13
CA ILE A 962 -25.54 23.28 11.59
C ILE A 962 -26.74 23.35 12.52
N PHE A 963 -27.94 23.47 11.96
CA PHE A 963 -29.17 23.42 12.73
C PHE A 963 -29.67 21.98 12.87
N ASN A 964 -29.73 21.46 14.10
CA ASN A 964 -30.13 20.06 14.36
C ASN A 964 -31.66 19.86 14.46
N GLY A 965 -32.46 20.91 14.22
CA GLY A 965 -33.91 20.92 14.41
C GLY A 965 -34.36 21.58 15.73
N PHE A 966 -33.45 21.69 16.71
CA PHE A 966 -33.72 22.29 18.02
C PHE A 966 -32.81 23.48 18.32
N LYS A 967 -31.53 23.39 17.98
CA LYS A 967 -30.51 24.42 18.21
C LYS A 967 -29.42 24.39 17.14
N TRP A 968 -28.67 25.48 17.06
CA TRP A 968 -27.46 25.57 16.24
C TRP A 968 -26.28 24.95 16.98
N VAL A 969 -25.56 24.03 16.32
CA VAL A 969 -24.40 23.34 16.88
C VAL A 969 -23.21 23.48 15.94
N ILE A 970 -22.00 23.45 16.51
CA ILE A 970 -20.77 23.41 15.72
C ILE A 970 -20.52 21.93 15.39
N PRO A 971 -20.52 21.51 14.12
CA PRO A 971 -20.31 20.12 13.73
C PRO A 971 -18.83 19.76 13.80
N ILE A 972 -18.32 19.61 15.02
CA ILE A 972 -17.00 19.08 15.35
C ILE A 972 -17.25 17.95 16.34
N TYR A 973 -16.73 16.75 16.05
CA TYR A 973 -16.98 15.53 16.83
C TYR A 973 -15.68 14.82 17.11
N GLU A 974 -15.64 13.96 18.13
CA GLU A 974 -14.50 13.09 18.40
C GLU A 974 -14.59 11.80 17.59
N LEU A 975 -13.44 11.28 17.16
CA LEU A 975 -13.28 9.93 16.60
C LEU A 975 -12.65 9.01 17.65
N PRO A 976 -13.17 7.78 17.84
CA PRO A 976 -14.41 7.25 17.26
C PRO A 976 -15.68 8.01 17.74
N ILE A 977 -16.76 7.93 16.96
CA ILE A 977 -17.99 8.70 17.21
C ILE A 977 -18.61 8.30 18.56
N GLN A 978 -18.85 9.28 19.42
CA GLN A 978 -19.50 9.06 20.70
C GLN A 978 -21.02 8.96 20.55
N ILE A 979 -21.59 7.84 20.99
CA ILE A 979 -23.04 7.60 20.98
C ILE A 979 -23.55 7.68 22.43
N GLU A 980 -24.34 8.70 22.73
CA GLU A 980 -24.95 8.87 24.04
C GLU A 980 -26.48 8.83 23.91
N LEU A 981 -27.10 7.88 24.61
CA LEU A 981 -28.53 7.56 24.50
C LEU A 981 -29.20 7.62 25.88
N GLU A 982 -30.39 8.20 25.93
CA GLU A 982 -31.34 8.02 27.04
C GLU A 982 -32.49 7.13 26.55
N VAL A 983 -32.67 5.97 27.19
CA VAL A 983 -33.61 4.94 26.75
C VAL A 983 -34.65 4.69 27.82
N VAL A 984 -35.91 4.86 27.43
CA VAL A 984 -37.09 4.55 28.26
C VAL A 984 -37.51 3.13 27.95
N LYS A 985 -37.54 2.28 28.99
CA LYS A 985 -37.97 0.88 28.85
C LYS A 985 -39.49 0.76 28.77
N GLN A 986 -39.98 -0.28 28.11
CA GLN A 986 -41.41 -0.58 28.10
C GLN A 986 -41.93 -0.87 29.51
N ARG A 987 -43.18 -0.45 29.79
CA ARG A 987 -43.79 -0.59 31.11
C ARG A 987 -43.94 -2.04 31.56
N ASN A 988 -44.14 -2.96 30.62
CA ASN A 988 -44.30 -4.39 30.82
C ASN A 988 -42.97 -5.17 30.69
N TYR A 989 -41.84 -4.50 30.43
CA TYR A 989 -40.55 -5.17 30.35
C TYR A 989 -40.11 -5.68 31.73
N SER A 990 -39.97 -6.99 31.86
CA SER A 990 -39.58 -7.70 33.10
C SER A 990 -38.14 -8.25 33.06
N GLY A 991 -37.40 -8.01 31.98
CA GLY A 991 -36.01 -8.47 31.83
C GLY A 991 -35.00 -7.62 32.62
N ASN A 992 -33.76 -8.07 32.64
CA ASN A 992 -32.65 -7.36 33.29
C ASN A 992 -32.29 -6.10 32.49
N ILE A 993 -32.08 -4.98 33.20
CA ILE A 993 -31.76 -3.68 32.61
C ILE A 993 -30.33 -3.65 32.05
N ILE A 994 -29.39 -4.32 32.71
CA ILE A 994 -27.99 -4.40 32.26
C ILE A 994 -27.92 -5.22 30.96
N GLU A 995 -28.64 -6.34 30.89
CA GLU A 995 -28.73 -7.15 29.68
C GLU A 995 -29.40 -6.39 28.54
N LEU A 996 -30.46 -5.61 28.82
CA LEU A 996 -31.08 -4.75 27.81
C LEU A 996 -30.10 -3.68 27.30
N SER A 997 -29.34 -3.05 28.21
CA SER A 997 -28.32 -2.07 27.85
C SER A 997 -27.24 -2.67 26.97
N ASN A 998 -26.73 -3.85 27.30
CA ASN A 998 -25.70 -4.52 26.49
C ASN A 998 -26.27 -4.95 25.13
N ASN A 999 -27.49 -5.50 25.09
CA ASN A 999 -28.17 -5.82 23.84
C ASN A 999 -28.34 -4.59 22.93
N ILE A 1000 -28.66 -3.41 23.50
CA ILE A 1000 -28.72 -2.16 22.73
C ILE A 1000 -27.37 -1.83 22.08
N LYS A 1001 -26.26 -2.01 22.81
CA LYS A 1001 -24.92 -1.79 22.26
C LYS A 1001 -24.59 -2.78 21.15
N ASP A 1002 -24.85 -4.07 21.38
CA ASP A 1002 -24.59 -5.14 20.44
C ASP A 1002 -25.35 -4.92 19.12
N VAL A 1003 -26.65 -4.63 19.21
CA VAL A 1003 -27.50 -4.36 18.03
C VAL A 1003 -27.03 -3.12 17.27
N LEU A 1004 -26.59 -2.07 17.97
CA LEU A 1004 -26.04 -0.87 17.32
C LEU A 1004 -24.76 -1.18 16.56
N ILE A 1005 -23.84 -1.92 17.16
CA ILE A 1005 -22.59 -2.33 16.49
C ILE A 1005 -22.94 -3.21 15.28
N GLU A 1006 -23.72 -4.28 15.46
CA GLU A 1006 -24.10 -5.19 14.38
C GLU A 1006 -24.79 -4.47 13.20
N SER A 1007 -25.66 -3.50 13.49
CA SER A 1007 -26.42 -2.77 12.45
C SER A 1007 -25.58 -1.74 11.68
N PHE A 1008 -24.57 -1.14 12.34
CA PHE A 1008 -23.80 -0.03 11.76
C PHE A 1008 -22.38 -0.41 11.33
N SER A 1009 -21.80 -1.50 11.84
CA SER A 1009 -20.48 -1.99 11.41
C SER A 1009 -20.34 -2.13 9.88
N PRO A 1010 -21.35 -2.63 9.13
CA PRO A 1010 -21.28 -2.68 7.67
C PRO A 1010 -21.28 -1.31 6.96
N GLN A 1011 -21.64 -0.24 7.69
CA GLN A 1011 -21.73 1.12 7.17
C GLN A 1011 -20.52 1.98 7.57
N PHE A 1012 -19.62 1.47 8.41
CA PHE A 1012 -18.40 2.17 8.78
C PHE A 1012 -17.50 2.34 7.56
N GLY A 1013 -16.80 3.48 7.50
CA GLY A 1013 -15.96 3.81 6.36
C GLY A 1013 -15.50 5.26 6.34
N LEU A 1014 -14.64 5.56 5.37
CA LEU A 1014 -14.13 6.91 5.17
C LEU A 1014 -15.24 7.83 4.70
N ASN A 1015 -15.44 8.94 5.42
CA ASN A 1015 -16.45 9.97 5.14
C ASN A 1015 -17.86 9.39 4.87
N LYS A 1016 -18.24 8.33 5.60
CA LYS A 1016 -19.59 7.76 5.51
C LYS A 1016 -20.60 8.58 6.31
N ASP A 1017 -21.81 8.73 5.76
CA ASP A 1017 -22.89 9.44 6.43
C ASP A 1017 -23.36 8.64 7.66
N LEU A 1018 -23.67 9.35 8.76
CA LEU A 1018 -24.31 8.79 9.94
C LEU A 1018 -25.52 9.64 10.32
N ARG A 1019 -26.72 9.08 10.15
CA ARG A 1019 -27.99 9.78 10.37
C ARG A 1019 -28.53 9.50 11.77
N ARG A 1020 -28.90 10.55 12.50
CA ARG A 1020 -29.48 10.42 13.85
C ARG A 1020 -30.78 9.63 13.85
N SER A 1021 -31.61 9.82 12.81
CA SER A 1021 -32.89 9.14 12.65
C SER A 1021 -32.74 7.62 12.51
N GLU A 1022 -31.67 7.15 11.87
CA GLU A 1022 -31.39 5.73 11.71
C GLU A 1022 -30.98 5.09 13.04
N ILE A 1023 -30.10 5.75 13.80
CA ILE A 1023 -29.70 5.29 15.14
C ILE A 1023 -30.93 5.15 16.04
N ILE A 1024 -31.76 6.20 16.09
CA ILE A 1024 -32.99 6.21 16.90
C ILE A 1024 -33.93 5.08 16.48
N LYS A 1025 -34.13 4.89 15.17
CA LYS A 1025 -35.00 3.83 14.64
C LYS A 1025 -34.48 2.44 14.99
N THR A 1026 -33.17 2.20 14.88
CA THR A 1026 -32.56 0.92 15.23
C THR A 1026 -32.79 0.60 16.71
N VAL A 1027 -32.53 1.55 17.61
CA VAL A 1027 -32.72 1.34 19.06
C VAL A 1027 -34.20 1.16 19.42
N GLN A 1028 -35.11 1.92 18.80
CA GLN A 1028 -36.55 1.81 19.07
C GLN A 1028 -37.17 0.49 18.58
N ASN A 1029 -36.54 -0.22 17.65
CA ASN A 1029 -37.01 -1.53 17.18
C ASN A 1029 -36.60 -2.69 18.11
N ILE A 1030 -35.77 -2.43 19.12
CA ILE A 1030 -35.32 -3.46 20.06
C ILE A 1030 -36.45 -3.79 21.04
N ASP A 1031 -36.71 -5.08 21.23
CA ASP A 1031 -37.73 -5.54 22.19
C ASP A 1031 -37.37 -5.11 23.62
N GLY A 1032 -38.35 -4.55 24.34
CA GLY A 1032 -38.16 -3.95 25.65
C GLY A 1032 -37.85 -2.45 25.66
N VAL A 1033 -37.58 -1.82 24.51
CA VAL A 1033 -37.45 -0.35 24.38
C VAL A 1033 -38.81 0.28 24.01
N ASP A 1034 -39.17 1.36 24.69
CA ASP A 1034 -40.39 2.16 24.40
C ASP A 1034 -40.02 3.41 23.60
N PHE A 1035 -39.10 4.21 24.15
CA PHE A 1035 -38.61 5.43 23.51
C PHE A 1035 -37.11 5.60 23.71
N CYS A 1036 -36.47 6.29 22.79
CA CYS A 1036 -35.05 6.59 22.83
C CYS A 1036 -34.81 8.06 22.46
N HIS A 1037 -34.01 8.75 23.28
CA HIS A 1037 -33.52 10.09 23.03
C HIS A 1037 -32.01 10.06 22.79
N LEU A 1038 -31.59 10.48 21.59
CA LEU A 1038 -30.18 10.54 21.20
C LEU A 1038 -29.57 11.89 21.59
N ILE A 1039 -28.62 11.87 22.52
CA ILE A 1039 -27.88 13.05 22.99
C ILE A 1039 -26.72 13.34 22.03
N LYS A 1040 -25.84 12.36 21.78
CA LYS A 1040 -24.71 12.47 20.84
C LYS A 1040 -24.78 11.41 19.73
N PRO A 1041 -24.36 11.74 18.48
CA PRO A 1041 -23.83 13.03 18.02
C PRO A 1041 -24.91 14.10 17.90
N GLU A 1042 -24.65 15.36 18.24
CA GLU A 1042 -25.69 16.43 18.36
C GLU A 1042 -26.43 16.80 17.06
N SER A 1043 -25.89 16.46 15.89
CA SER A 1043 -26.56 16.58 14.59
C SER A 1043 -26.24 15.38 13.71
N ASP A 1044 -26.87 15.29 12.54
CA ASP A 1044 -26.45 14.33 11.51
C ASP A 1044 -25.00 14.61 11.10
N ILE A 1045 -24.26 13.54 10.78
CA ILE A 1045 -22.91 13.60 10.23
C ILE A 1045 -23.01 13.22 8.75
N PHE A 1046 -22.51 14.07 7.85
CA PHE A 1046 -22.51 13.83 6.42
C PHE A 1046 -21.47 14.69 5.70
N PHE A 1047 -21.04 14.26 4.53
CA PHE A 1047 -19.96 14.91 3.79
C PHE A 1047 -20.46 15.32 2.38
N LYS A 1048 -20.87 16.59 2.25
CA LYS A 1048 -21.40 17.22 1.03
C LYS A 1048 -20.56 18.42 0.64
N PHE A 1049 -19.37 18.14 0.14
CA PHE A 1049 -18.45 19.12 -0.44
C PHE A 1049 -17.73 18.53 -1.65
N ASP A 1050 -17.19 19.42 -2.48
CA ASP A 1050 -16.34 19.07 -3.61
C ASP A 1050 -14.92 19.51 -3.27
N LEU A 1051 -13.98 18.55 -3.29
CA LEU A 1051 -12.57 18.80 -3.02
C LEU A 1051 -11.96 19.80 -4.00
N ASN A 1052 -12.49 19.90 -5.23
CA ASN A 1052 -12.01 20.85 -6.24
C ASN A 1052 -12.37 22.31 -5.90
N LEU A 1053 -13.27 22.54 -4.95
CA LEU A 1053 -13.68 23.87 -4.50
C LEU A 1053 -12.92 24.35 -3.26
N LEU A 1054 -12.14 23.47 -2.62
CA LEU A 1054 -11.31 23.84 -1.48
C LEU A 1054 -10.14 24.72 -1.92
N GLN A 1055 -9.76 25.67 -1.06
CA GLN A 1055 -8.55 26.45 -1.28
C GLN A 1055 -7.30 25.58 -1.08
N GLU A 1056 -6.16 26.01 -1.64
CA GLU A 1056 -4.89 25.28 -1.55
C GLU A 1056 -4.51 24.95 -0.09
N GLU A 1057 -4.65 25.91 0.81
CA GLU A 1057 -4.35 25.72 2.24
C GLU A 1057 -5.32 24.76 2.94
N GLU A 1058 -6.61 24.77 2.56
CA GLU A 1058 -7.60 23.81 3.06
C GLU A 1058 -7.31 22.39 2.53
N LEU A 1059 -6.80 22.27 1.29
CA LEU A 1059 -6.44 20.99 0.68
C LEU A 1059 -5.20 20.38 1.34
N LEU A 1060 -4.25 21.21 1.80
CA LEU A 1060 -3.04 20.78 2.52
C LEU A 1060 -3.33 20.26 3.93
N GLU A 1061 -4.46 20.64 4.54
CA GLU A 1061 -4.88 20.17 5.86
C GLU A 1061 -5.99 19.12 5.80
N TYR A 1062 -6.53 18.86 4.60
CA TYR A 1062 -7.62 17.94 4.42
C TYR A 1062 -7.17 16.49 4.65
N THR A 1063 -7.82 15.82 5.60
CA THR A 1063 -7.71 14.37 5.77
C THR A 1063 -9.10 13.77 6.00
N PRO A 1064 -9.46 12.69 5.27
CA PRO A 1064 -10.72 11.98 5.50
C PRO A 1064 -10.85 11.42 6.91
N ALA A 1065 -12.08 11.40 7.42
CA ALA A 1065 -12.41 10.85 8.72
C ALA A 1065 -13.00 9.45 8.58
N TYR A 1066 -12.50 8.49 9.35
CA TYR A 1066 -13.11 7.18 9.45
C TYR A 1066 -14.28 7.23 10.43
N ILE A 1067 -15.50 7.04 9.93
CA ILE A 1067 -16.71 7.09 10.74
C ILE A 1067 -16.99 5.69 11.28
N HIS A 1068 -16.74 5.52 12.58
CA HIS A 1068 -16.92 4.28 13.31
C HIS A 1068 -17.14 4.54 14.80
N PHE A 1069 -17.61 3.53 15.52
CA PHE A 1069 -17.70 3.51 16.98
C PHE A 1069 -17.65 2.07 17.49
N SER A 1070 -17.09 1.87 18.69
CA SER A 1070 -17.06 0.58 19.39
C SER A 1070 -17.95 0.61 20.63
N GLU A 1071 -18.05 -0.53 21.33
CA GLU A 1071 -18.86 -0.65 22.56
C GLU A 1071 -18.46 0.36 23.64
N GLU A 1072 -17.17 0.72 23.70
CA GLU A 1072 -16.61 1.69 24.65
C GLU A 1072 -17.09 3.12 24.38
N ASN A 1073 -17.50 3.42 23.14
CA ASN A 1073 -17.99 4.73 22.73
C ASN A 1073 -19.50 4.87 22.86
N ILE A 1074 -20.20 3.80 23.24
CA ILE A 1074 -21.66 3.79 23.43
C ILE A 1074 -22.00 3.88 24.92
N THR A 1075 -22.63 4.98 25.29
CA THR A 1075 -23.19 5.19 26.63
C THR A 1075 -24.71 5.14 26.57
N VAL A 1076 -25.31 4.14 27.23
CA VAL A 1076 -26.76 3.99 27.36
C VAL A 1076 -27.17 4.32 28.79
N ARG A 1077 -28.03 5.34 28.95
CA ARG A 1077 -28.66 5.71 30.21
C ARG A 1077 -30.11 5.25 30.21
N MET A 1078 -30.44 4.36 31.14
CA MET A 1078 -31.79 3.82 31.27
C MET A 1078 -32.63 4.74 32.16
N VAL A 1079 -33.81 5.16 31.67
CA VAL A 1079 -34.74 6.08 32.35
C VAL A 1079 -36.06 5.39 32.70
#